data_AF-R6EQS6-F1
#
_entry.id   AF-R6EQS6-F1
#
_cell.length_a   1.000
_cell.length_b   1.000
_cell.length_c   1.000
_cell.angle_alpha   90.00
_cell.angle_beta   90.00
_cell.angle_gamma   90.00
#
_symmetry.space_group_name_H-M   'P 1'
#
loop_
_entity.id
_entity.type
_entity.pdbx_description
1 polymer ?
#
loop_
_entity_poly.entity_id
_entity_poly.type
_entity_poly.pdbx_seq_one_letter_code
_entity_poly.pdbx_strand_id
1 'polypeptide(L)'
;MKKLKKFVAIFMVALTIITLVPLVANAAGSSMSTATNISLGSSYSGSISSSNTQDFYKFTLSSSGTVKLNLNANIEYLSFYIYDSNGNEVWSSYAYYWNSTAQKMTLIQNLSITSGTYFFAIKAYGSNYGSYNFSTVFTSSNESYKETTQGSNNSIATASSISLGNKIYGQIADNDDRDIYKFSLNDSGRVNINFTAPIEYVSFYIYDINGNTIWESYAAYWNNTAEKLTMIQNFDLTSGTYYLAIVRYGNHNKRVGDYNFSTSYTKANESFSESNGGTNNTMNSANSISINTQYIGQIARNDEKDFYKFNISSTGKQKVKLEASIEHLTFNIYDSNGNEIWGSYAYYWNSTSQKLQLDKDIDFTKTGTYYFAVVRYGNNELRTGIYTFSIGNNSSVPSSYSLSYNANGGSGAPSGHSGAKSYTIKSTVPTRFGYTFLGWSTNSSATSATYTPGSTISLSSNTTLYAVWKSAQSVSAGNSNTVNIAFAEQAWYYKFTPSSSGEYTFESTGSIDSKVTIYKADGTEIGSDDDSGDGSNFKKTRSLTSGTTYYIKAFAYSSKTGTYSFKVTKNTPASYTVSFNANGGSVSPTSVIVTAGNSATLPTPAKKYTLSYNANNGSGAPSSQSVSVSCKGWSTSNTASSASYSCGSSYKPTTNITLYAVWYSNGSATISSTKPTRSGYTFLGWSTSSSASSASYSSGSSISISSNTTLYAVWKKNPTTSYTVNYNANGGSVSPSSATVTAGNSVTLPTPSKTATITYNANGGSGAPSSQNVSLSCSGWSTSSTASSASYSCGSSYKPTANTTLYAVWGKGTTTLSSTKPTRAGYTFLGWANDKNATSAEFQSGTKVSLKGNVTIYAIWKADTSTPVPDDVLTVRTKSLRLDLEEVVDGRSTITMKRTNLGNCKLVASCSTPEALNLEFTESIYEDSVTLNVETNGVKGEFIVYVRLYNSSKTVLYQEEQIKVVVKDTPYDTIYLNYKDTYSVNNGSDYATYESEDSSIASVDSNGKIKANNTGSTIIYAMDEVDANLRMYKVEVDYNFFQWLILIFLFGWIWY
;
A
#
# COMPACT_ATOMS: atom_id res chain seq x y z
N MET A 1 16.28 45.17 -21.29
CA MET A 1 16.09 44.30 -20.11
C MET A 1 14.59 44.04 -19.88
N LYS A 2 14.13 42.77 -19.83
CA LYS A 2 12.83 42.29 -19.28
C LYS A 2 12.49 40.80 -19.59
N LYS A 3 13.36 40.06 -20.31
CA LYS A 3 13.27 38.60 -20.49
C LYS A 3 14.29 37.79 -19.64
N LEU A 4 14.68 38.30 -18.47
CA LEU A 4 15.65 37.68 -17.55
C LEU A 4 15.01 37.30 -16.19
N LYS A 5 13.78 36.74 -16.21
CA LYS A 5 13.05 36.27 -15.01
C LYS A 5 12.25 34.97 -15.22
N LYS A 6 12.61 34.14 -16.22
CA LYS A 6 11.99 32.81 -16.46
C LYS A 6 12.99 31.66 -16.73
N PHE A 7 14.28 31.87 -16.48
CA PHE A 7 15.33 30.83 -16.59
C PHE A 7 16.06 30.56 -15.27
N VAL A 8 15.59 31.13 -14.16
CA VAL A 8 16.20 31.03 -12.80
C VAL A 8 15.21 30.38 -11.81
N ALA A 9 14.38 29.45 -12.30
CA ALA A 9 13.30 28.80 -11.54
C ALA A 9 13.19 27.29 -11.76
N ILE A 10 14.11 26.69 -12.52
CA ILE A 10 14.21 25.23 -12.77
C ILE A 10 15.57 24.68 -12.31
N PHE A 11 16.48 25.53 -11.83
CA PHE A 11 17.81 25.15 -11.33
C PHE A 11 18.07 25.59 -9.87
N MET A 12 17.01 25.63 -9.04
CA MET A 12 17.10 25.85 -7.58
C MET A 12 16.10 24.98 -6.79
N VAL A 13 15.98 23.70 -7.16
CA VAL A 13 15.52 22.64 -6.24
C VAL A 13 16.43 21.40 -6.39
N ALA A 14 17.74 21.61 -6.29
CA ALA A 14 18.66 20.56 -5.87
C ALA A 14 18.84 20.73 -4.35
N LEU A 15 17.92 20.16 -3.58
CA LEU A 15 17.93 20.29 -2.12
C LEU A 15 19.16 19.57 -1.57
N THR A 16 20.00 20.25 -0.79
CA THR A 16 21.12 19.64 -0.06
C THR A 16 20.61 18.83 1.13
N ILE A 17 19.93 17.72 0.85
CA ILE A 17 19.82 16.62 1.79
C ILE A 17 20.94 15.64 1.43
N ILE A 18 22.07 15.75 2.16
CA ILE A 18 23.01 14.63 2.25
C ILE A 18 22.32 13.58 3.12
N THR A 19 21.54 12.69 2.50
CA THR A 19 21.20 11.43 3.15
C THR A 19 22.50 10.65 3.28
N LEU A 20 22.84 10.28 4.51
CA LEU A 20 24.22 9.97 4.90
C LEU A 20 24.57 8.49 4.64
N VAL A 21 24.30 8.06 3.39
CA VAL A 21 24.37 6.69 2.82
C VAL A 21 25.57 5.93 3.39
N PRO A 22 25.40 4.67 3.83
CA PRO A 22 26.42 3.96 4.58
C PRO A 22 27.75 3.89 3.84
N LEU A 23 28.82 3.77 4.61
CA LEU A 23 29.91 2.91 4.17
C LEU A 23 29.52 1.47 4.51
N VAL A 24 28.94 0.74 3.55
CA VAL A 24 28.73 -0.70 3.73
C VAL A 24 30.10 -1.37 3.70
N ALA A 25 30.62 -1.64 4.89
CA ALA A 25 31.90 -2.32 5.10
C ALA A 25 31.74 -3.83 4.87
N ASN A 26 31.62 -4.22 3.59
CA ASN A 26 31.69 -5.61 3.21
C ASN A 26 33.15 -6.02 3.02
N ALA A 27 33.54 -7.17 3.57
CA ALA A 27 34.76 -7.84 3.13
C ALA A 27 34.67 -8.07 1.60
N ALA A 28 35.70 -7.64 0.88
CA ALA A 28 35.80 -7.86 -0.56
C ALA A 28 36.33 -9.27 -0.86
N GLY A 29 36.11 -9.75 -2.09
CA GLY A 29 36.75 -10.98 -2.55
C GLY A 29 38.21 -10.74 -2.88
N SER A 30 39.13 -11.56 -2.37
CA SER A 30 40.54 -11.54 -2.79
C SER A 30 40.77 -12.02 -4.25
N SER A 31 39.70 -12.49 -4.91
CA SER A 31 39.69 -12.99 -6.27
C SER A 31 38.34 -12.77 -6.95
N MET A 32 38.31 -12.90 -8.27
CA MET A 32 37.08 -12.83 -9.07
C MET A 32 36.05 -13.91 -8.68
N SER A 33 36.49 -15.12 -8.30
CA SER A 33 35.59 -16.20 -7.87
C SER A 33 35.06 -16.01 -6.43
N THR A 34 35.70 -15.17 -5.62
CA THR A 34 35.24 -14.78 -4.27
C THR A 34 34.61 -13.38 -4.23
N ALA A 35 34.43 -12.74 -5.39
CA ALA A 35 34.04 -11.33 -5.49
C ALA A 35 32.69 -11.00 -4.84
N THR A 36 32.67 -9.93 -4.06
CA THR A 36 31.53 -9.54 -3.24
C THR A 36 30.45 -8.86 -4.09
N ASN A 37 29.23 -9.40 -4.11
CA ASN A 37 28.12 -8.79 -4.86
C ASN A 37 27.80 -7.38 -4.34
N ILE A 38 27.63 -6.42 -5.25
CA ILE A 38 27.28 -5.03 -4.98
C ILE A 38 26.11 -4.56 -5.85
N SER A 39 25.34 -3.61 -5.32
CA SER A 39 24.18 -3.01 -5.96
C SER A 39 24.51 -1.59 -6.43
N LEU A 40 24.25 -1.30 -7.69
CA LEU A 40 24.48 0.03 -8.27
C LEU A 40 23.57 1.08 -7.60
N GLY A 41 24.11 2.28 -7.35
CA GLY A 41 23.46 3.30 -6.52
C GLY A 41 23.89 3.29 -5.05
N SER A 42 24.71 2.31 -4.64
CA SER A 42 25.16 2.14 -3.25
C SER A 42 26.61 2.58 -3.04
N SER A 43 26.98 2.76 -1.77
CA SER A 43 28.34 3.07 -1.30
C SER A 43 28.93 1.91 -0.50
N TYR A 44 30.22 1.62 -0.72
CA TYR A 44 30.96 0.50 -0.14
C TYR A 44 32.31 0.96 0.39
N SER A 45 32.87 0.20 1.33
CA SER A 45 34.25 0.36 1.80
C SER A 45 35.00 -0.98 1.82
N GLY A 46 36.33 -0.88 1.81
CA GLY A 46 37.26 -2.01 1.88
C GLY A 46 38.67 -1.55 2.26
N SER A 47 39.64 -2.47 2.24
CA SER A 47 41.00 -2.15 2.70
C SER A 47 42.03 -3.13 2.14
N ILE A 48 43.05 -2.59 1.48
CA ILE A 48 44.15 -3.37 0.92
C ILE A 48 45.27 -3.47 1.95
N SER A 49 45.86 -4.66 2.11
CA SER A 49 46.90 -4.97 3.10
C SER A 49 48.04 -5.81 2.52
N SER A 50 49.08 -6.05 3.31
CA SER A 50 50.16 -6.98 2.96
C SER A 50 49.73 -8.45 2.90
N SER A 51 48.59 -8.82 3.50
CA SER A 51 48.00 -10.17 3.43
C SER A 51 46.92 -10.31 2.36
N ASN A 52 46.35 -9.20 1.90
CA ASN A 52 45.37 -9.15 0.82
C ASN A 52 45.59 -7.91 -0.05
N THR A 53 46.29 -8.08 -1.17
CA THR A 53 46.76 -6.97 -2.03
C THR A 53 45.74 -6.53 -3.10
N GLN A 54 44.58 -7.19 -3.17
CA GLN A 54 43.53 -6.88 -4.15
C GLN A 54 42.14 -7.22 -3.61
N ASP A 55 41.17 -6.37 -3.94
CA ASP A 55 39.76 -6.49 -3.54
C ASP A 55 38.86 -6.49 -4.78
N PHE A 56 37.95 -7.47 -4.88
CA PHE A 56 37.00 -7.65 -5.97
C PHE A 56 35.54 -7.51 -5.49
N TYR A 57 34.77 -6.80 -6.29
CA TYR A 57 33.31 -6.64 -6.17
C TYR A 57 32.63 -7.01 -7.49
N LYS A 58 31.40 -7.51 -7.44
CA LYS A 58 30.64 -8.00 -8.60
C LYS A 58 29.31 -7.26 -8.75
N PHE A 59 28.99 -6.78 -9.94
CA PHE A 59 27.72 -6.13 -10.27
C PHE A 59 27.12 -6.65 -11.59
N THR A 60 25.84 -6.39 -11.81
CA THR A 60 25.13 -6.78 -13.04
C THR A 60 24.29 -5.63 -13.57
N LEU A 61 24.30 -5.45 -14.89
CA LEU A 61 23.57 -4.45 -15.66
C LEU A 61 22.42 -5.10 -16.43
N SER A 62 21.18 -4.68 -16.13
CA SER A 62 19.95 -5.17 -16.78
C SER A 62 19.70 -4.53 -18.15
N SER A 63 20.28 -3.35 -18.41
CA SER A 63 20.47 -2.71 -19.71
C SER A 63 21.88 -2.14 -19.78
N SER A 64 22.35 -1.82 -20.97
CA SER A 64 23.52 -0.98 -21.19
C SER A 64 23.32 0.42 -20.58
N GLY A 65 24.41 1.17 -20.43
CA GLY A 65 24.37 2.53 -19.89
C GLY A 65 25.69 3.01 -19.31
N THR A 66 25.67 4.20 -18.72
CA THR A 66 26.83 4.78 -18.04
C THR A 66 26.84 4.40 -16.56
N VAL A 67 27.92 3.76 -16.08
CA VAL A 67 28.23 3.59 -14.65
C VAL A 67 29.25 4.65 -14.24
N LYS A 68 28.85 5.56 -13.35
CA LYS A 68 29.74 6.52 -12.70
C LYS A 68 30.27 5.95 -11.39
N LEU A 69 31.58 5.72 -11.32
CA LEU A 69 32.32 5.36 -10.12
C LEU A 69 32.86 6.63 -9.44
N ASN A 70 32.68 6.77 -8.12
CA ASN A 70 33.27 7.83 -7.32
C ASN A 70 34.02 7.19 -6.14
N LEU A 71 35.35 7.16 -6.18
CA LEU A 71 36.19 6.46 -5.21
C LEU A 71 37.10 7.43 -4.44
N ASN A 72 37.35 7.08 -3.18
CA ASN A 72 38.08 7.82 -2.17
C ASN A 72 38.97 6.83 -1.39
N ALA A 73 40.30 6.95 -1.46
CA ALA A 73 41.22 6.03 -0.79
C ALA A 73 42.25 6.76 0.07
N ASN A 74 42.54 6.21 1.25
CA ASN A 74 43.66 6.62 2.11
C ASN A 74 44.89 5.75 1.76
N ILE A 75 45.17 5.64 0.45
CA ILE A 75 46.25 4.85 -0.16
C ILE A 75 46.82 5.69 -1.31
N GLU A 76 48.13 5.83 -1.39
CA GLU A 76 48.79 6.73 -2.34
C GLU A 76 48.74 6.23 -3.79
N TYR A 77 48.85 4.92 -4.00
CA TYR A 77 48.92 4.29 -5.32
C TYR A 77 48.00 3.07 -5.41
N LEU A 78 47.00 3.15 -6.29
CA LEU A 78 46.06 2.05 -6.60
C LEU A 78 45.90 1.86 -8.10
N SER A 79 45.72 0.59 -8.49
CA SER A 79 45.31 0.18 -9.84
C SER A 79 43.86 -0.32 -9.80
N PHE A 80 43.08 0.08 -10.80
CA PHE A 80 41.66 -0.20 -10.92
C PHE A 80 41.38 -0.97 -12.20
N TYR A 81 40.48 -1.95 -12.12
CA TYR A 81 40.11 -2.80 -13.25
C TYR A 81 38.61 -3.10 -13.23
N ILE A 82 38.01 -3.21 -14.41
CA ILE A 82 36.66 -3.74 -14.61
C ILE A 82 36.81 -4.93 -15.55
N TYR A 83 36.40 -6.12 -15.10
CA TYR A 83 36.39 -7.35 -15.89
C TYR A 83 34.97 -7.74 -16.30
N ASP A 84 34.80 -8.37 -17.46
CA ASP A 84 33.54 -9.01 -17.86
C ASP A 84 33.30 -10.34 -17.11
N SER A 85 32.22 -11.06 -17.44
CA SER A 85 31.92 -12.36 -16.81
C SER A 85 32.89 -13.50 -17.15
N ASN A 86 33.76 -13.31 -18.13
CA ASN A 86 34.70 -14.30 -18.65
C ASN A 86 36.14 -14.05 -18.15
N GLY A 87 36.39 -12.90 -17.51
CA GLY A 87 37.71 -12.48 -17.04
C GLY A 87 38.45 -11.52 -17.98
N ASN A 88 37.82 -11.08 -19.08
CA ASN A 88 38.41 -10.11 -20.00
C ASN A 88 38.41 -8.72 -19.37
N GLU A 89 39.50 -7.98 -19.49
CA GLU A 89 39.56 -6.58 -19.06
C GLU A 89 38.73 -5.69 -20.01
N VAL A 90 37.72 -5.03 -19.44
CA VAL A 90 36.87 -4.05 -20.13
C VAL A 90 37.45 -2.64 -20.01
N TRP A 91 38.06 -2.34 -18.86
CA TRP A 91 38.66 -1.04 -18.56
C TRP A 91 39.66 -1.17 -17.42
N SER A 92 40.72 -0.37 -17.45
CA SER A 92 41.62 -0.17 -16.31
C SER A 92 42.08 1.29 -16.17
N SER A 93 42.56 1.63 -14.98
CA SER A 93 43.19 2.92 -14.70
C SER A 93 44.15 2.83 -13.52
N TYR A 94 45.16 3.70 -13.53
CA TYR A 94 46.19 3.79 -12.52
C TYR A 94 46.12 5.20 -11.94
N ALA A 95 45.72 5.30 -10.67
CA ALA A 95 45.51 6.60 -10.04
C ALA A 95 46.75 6.99 -9.21
N TYR A 96 47.28 8.17 -9.52
CA TYR A 96 48.47 8.76 -8.88
C TYR A 96 48.17 10.11 -8.20
N TYR A 97 46.89 10.52 -8.16
CA TYR A 97 46.45 11.83 -7.67
C TYR A 97 46.24 11.82 -6.15
N TRP A 98 47.36 11.71 -5.42
CA TRP A 98 47.40 11.83 -3.97
C TRP A 98 47.32 13.30 -3.54
N ASN A 99 46.33 13.63 -2.71
CA ASN A 99 46.30 14.90 -1.99
C ASN A 99 47.08 14.74 -0.68
N SER A 100 48.33 15.22 -0.66
CA SER A 100 49.24 15.13 0.48
C SER A 100 48.74 15.83 1.74
N THR A 101 47.94 16.89 1.61
CA THR A 101 47.34 17.63 2.73
C THR A 101 46.16 16.88 3.35
N ALA A 102 45.35 16.20 2.52
CA ALA A 102 44.19 15.42 2.95
C ALA A 102 44.53 13.95 3.26
N GLN A 103 45.75 13.50 2.94
CA GLN A 103 46.18 12.09 2.93
C GLN A 103 45.18 11.18 2.22
N LYS A 104 44.75 11.60 1.03
CA LYS A 104 43.63 10.99 0.31
C LYS A 104 43.80 11.08 -1.20
N MET A 105 43.57 9.97 -1.89
CA MET A 105 43.44 9.87 -3.34
C MET A 105 41.95 9.84 -3.72
N THR A 106 41.58 10.45 -4.84
CA THR A 106 40.22 10.38 -5.39
C THR A 106 40.20 9.96 -6.85
N LEU A 107 39.13 9.29 -7.26
CA LEU A 107 38.85 8.91 -8.65
C LEU A 107 37.37 9.17 -8.94
N ILE A 108 37.08 9.87 -10.03
CA ILE A 108 35.73 10.00 -10.58
C ILE A 108 35.80 9.54 -12.03
N GLN A 109 35.11 8.45 -12.35
CA GLN A 109 35.14 7.84 -13.68
C GLN A 109 33.71 7.56 -14.16
N ASN A 110 33.43 7.87 -15.41
CA ASN A 110 32.27 7.34 -16.13
C ASN A 110 32.75 6.19 -17.03
N LEU A 111 32.15 5.01 -16.92
CA LEU A 111 32.26 3.93 -17.91
C LEU A 111 30.95 3.85 -18.69
N SER A 112 31.01 3.76 -20.02
CA SER A 112 29.85 3.32 -20.82
C SER A 112 30.02 1.82 -21.05
N ILE A 113 29.08 0.98 -20.63
CA ILE A 113 29.21 -0.48 -20.74
C ILE A 113 27.86 -1.14 -21.03
N THR A 114 27.89 -2.16 -21.89
CA THR A 114 26.68 -2.88 -22.35
C THR A 114 26.06 -3.76 -21.25
N SER A 115 24.84 -4.26 -21.46
CA SER A 115 24.19 -5.14 -20.45
C SER A 115 24.96 -6.45 -20.24
N GLY A 116 25.19 -6.83 -18.98
CA GLY A 116 26.12 -7.91 -18.64
C GLY A 116 26.43 -8.01 -17.14
N THR A 117 27.32 -8.91 -16.76
CA THR A 117 27.84 -9.04 -15.39
C THR A 117 29.33 -8.69 -15.37
N TYR A 118 29.73 -7.88 -14.40
CA TYR A 118 31.03 -7.23 -14.35
C TYR A 118 31.66 -7.31 -12.96
N PHE A 119 32.98 -7.22 -12.90
CA PHE A 119 33.76 -7.33 -11.68
C PHE A 119 34.71 -6.13 -11.55
N PHE A 120 34.47 -5.28 -10.54
CA PHE A 120 35.34 -4.16 -10.19
C PHE A 120 36.43 -4.64 -9.24
N ALA A 121 37.70 -4.48 -9.62
CA ALA A 121 38.85 -4.83 -8.81
C ALA A 121 39.70 -3.60 -8.46
N ILE A 122 40.13 -3.54 -7.20
CA ILE A 122 40.99 -2.50 -6.62
C ILE A 122 42.26 -3.21 -6.16
N LYS A 123 43.44 -2.78 -6.60
CA LYS A 123 44.72 -3.46 -6.31
C LYS A 123 45.78 -2.48 -5.80
N ALA A 124 46.52 -2.87 -4.76
CA ALA A 124 47.71 -2.13 -4.32
C ALA A 124 48.77 -2.11 -5.41
N TYR A 125 49.45 -0.97 -5.53
CA TYR A 125 50.67 -0.85 -6.31
C TYR A 125 51.88 -0.83 -5.36
N GLY A 126 52.71 -1.87 -5.37
CA GLY A 126 53.79 -2.05 -4.40
C GLY A 126 53.26 -2.27 -2.97
N SER A 127 53.99 -1.79 -1.97
CA SER A 127 53.66 -1.96 -0.53
C SER A 127 52.70 -0.89 0.02
N ASN A 128 51.78 -0.39 -0.81
CA ASN A 128 50.85 0.68 -0.45
C ASN A 128 49.52 0.11 0.05
N TYR A 129 49.23 0.34 1.33
CA TYR A 129 48.14 -0.30 2.07
C TYR A 129 47.30 0.75 2.82
N GLY A 130 46.05 0.42 3.12
CA GLY A 130 45.13 1.33 3.82
C GLY A 130 43.66 1.03 3.49
N SER A 131 42.78 1.99 3.77
CA SER A 131 41.34 1.88 3.54
C SER A 131 40.87 2.70 2.34
N TYR A 132 39.76 2.28 1.73
CA TYR A 132 39.08 3.05 0.70
C TYR A 132 37.56 2.94 0.85
N ASN A 133 36.85 3.81 0.13
CA ASN A 133 35.43 3.72 -0.13
C ASN A 133 35.09 4.17 -1.54
N PHE A 134 34.01 3.63 -2.11
CA PHE A 134 33.50 4.06 -3.40
C PHE A 134 31.97 4.01 -3.45
N SER A 135 31.39 4.86 -4.30
CA SER A 135 29.97 4.83 -4.64
C SER A 135 29.80 4.68 -6.15
N THR A 136 28.63 4.17 -6.53
CA THR A 136 28.27 3.92 -7.93
C THR A 136 26.95 4.62 -8.26
N VAL A 137 26.82 5.15 -9.48
CA VAL A 137 25.56 5.69 -10.02
C VAL A 137 25.39 5.15 -11.44
N PHE A 138 24.19 4.67 -11.80
CA PHE A 138 23.92 4.09 -13.12
C PHE A 138 22.84 4.87 -13.87
N THR A 139 23.09 5.11 -15.16
CA THR A 139 22.15 5.74 -16.10
C THR A 139 22.00 4.86 -17.33
N SER A 140 20.80 4.34 -17.59
CA SER A 140 20.52 3.53 -18.79
C SER A 140 20.60 4.35 -20.08
N SER A 141 21.17 3.77 -21.14
CA SER A 141 21.25 4.37 -22.49
C SER A 141 19.89 4.44 -23.21
N ASN A 142 18.93 3.59 -22.82
CA ASN A 142 17.63 3.42 -23.48
C ASN A 142 17.73 3.10 -24.98
N GLU A 143 18.65 2.19 -25.33
CA GLU A 143 18.81 1.64 -26.68
C GLU A 143 17.49 1.18 -27.33
N SER A 144 17.39 1.34 -28.65
CA SER A 144 16.29 0.80 -29.47
C SER A 144 16.45 -0.70 -29.75
N TYR A 145 17.66 -1.24 -29.63
CA TYR A 145 18.02 -2.64 -29.79
C TYR A 145 18.96 -2.99 -28.63
N LYS A 146 18.62 -3.99 -27.82
CA LYS A 146 19.28 -4.18 -26.52
C LYS A 146 20.63 -4.89 -26.67
N GLU A 147 21.71 -4.18 -26.36
CA GLU A 147 23.06 -4.76 -26.41
C GLU A 147 23.40 -5.68 -25.23
N THR A 148 24.32 -6.61 -25.48
CA THR A 148 24.89 -7.57 -24.51
C THR A 148 26.40 -7.37 -24.37
N THR A 149 27.05 -8.08 -23.45
CA THR A 149 28.52 -8.05 -23.27
C THR A 149 29.26 -8.20 -24.61
N GLN A 150 30.18 -7.28 -24.91
CA GLN A 150 30.93 -7.15 -26.18
C GLN A 150 30.14 -6.66 -27.41
N GLY A 151 28.91 -6.18 -27.19
CA GLY A 151 27.99 -5.80 -28.25
C GLY A 151 27.27 -7.01 -28.86
N SER A 152 26.13 -6.76 -29.50
CA SER A 152 25.27 -7.78 -30.11
C SER A 152 25.15 -7.60 -31.63
N ASN A 153 25.21 -6.37 -32.11
CA ASN A 153 24.85 -6.02 -33.50
C ASN A 153 26.08 -5.68 -34.40
N ASN A 154 27.29 -5.86 -33.89
CA ASN A 154 28.59 -5.41 -34.41
C ASN A 154 29.03 -5.97 -35.78
N SER A 155 28.22 -6.81 -36.42
CA SER A 155 28.56 -7.48 -37.68
C SER A 155 27.41 -7.41 -38.69
N ILE A 156 27.73 -7.47 -39.98
CA ILE A 156 26.73 -7.49 -41.06
C ILE A 156 25.73 -8.66 -40.90
N ALA A 157 26.16 -9.76 -40.27
CA ALA A 157 25.32 -10.91 -39.97
C ALA A 157 24.40 -10.72 -38.75
N THR A 158 24.77 -9.86 -37.80
CA THR A 158 24.01 -9.59 -36.55
C THR A 158 23.34 -8.21 -36.53
N ALA A 159 23.49 -7.40 -37.59
CA ALA A 159 23.06 -6.02 -37.67
C ALA A 159 21.56 -5.78 -37.37
N SER A 160 21.31 -4.79 -36.52
CA SER A 160 19.98 -4.38 -36.04
C SER A 160 19.12 -3.86 -37.19
N SER A 161 18.01 -4.54 -37.50
CA SER A 161 17.17 -4.19 -38.66
C SER A 161 16.23 -3.01 -38.36
N ILE A 162 16.37 -1.92 -39.12
CA ILE A 162 15.65 -0.65 -38.93
C ILE A 162 14.68 -0.34 -40.09
N SER A 163 13.61 0.39 -39.77
CA SER A 163 12.73 1.03 -40.75
C SER A 163 13.10 2.50 -40.92
N LEU A 164 13.20 2.97 -42.17
CA LEU A 164 13.49 4.38 -42.45
C LEU A 164 12.34 5.30 -42.02
N GLY A 165 12.65 6.52 -41.59
CA GLY A 165 11.69 7.48 -41.03
C GLY A 165 11.60 7.44 -39.50
N ASN A 166 12.07 6.37 -38.86
CA ASN A 166 12.12 6.26 -37.40
C ASN A 166 13.35 6.98 -36.82
N LYS A 167 13.28 7.27 -35.52
CA LYS A 167 14.42 7.70 -34.71
C LYS A 167 14.94 6.52 -33.89
N ILE A 168 16.25 6.28 -33.97
CA ILE A 168 16.97 5.18 -33.33
C ILE A 168 17.91 5.75 -32.25
N TYR A 169 18.10 4.97 -31.18
CA TYR A 169 18.96 5.26 -30.03
C TYR A 169 19.90 4.07 -29.80
N GLY A 170 21.17 4.34 -29.50
CA GLY A 170 22.22 3.34 -29.24
C GLY A 170 23.33 3.89 -28.36
N GLN A 171 24.35 3.09 -28.05
CA GLN A 171 25.51 3.49 -27.25
C GLN A 171 26.79 2.89 -27.82
N ILE A 172 27.81 3.73 -28.07
CA ILE A 172 29.18 3.24 -28.23
C ILE A 172 29.80 3.15 -26.84
N ALA A 173 30.24 1.96 -26.43
CA ALA A 173 30.68 1.67 -25.08
C ALA A 173 32.21 1.54 -24.97
N ASP A 174 32.71 1.24 -23.77
CA ASP A 174 34.10 0.87 -23.52
C ASP A 174 34.34 -0.59 -23.96
N ASN A 175 33.38 -1.49 -23.74
CA ASN A 175 33.44 -2.90 -24.19
C ASN A 175 32.77 -3.18 -25.55
N ASP A 176 32.13 -2.19 -26.18
CA ASP A 176 31.50 -2.30 -27.50
C ASP A 176 31.90 -1.09 -28.34
N ASP A 177 32.51 -1.33 -29.50
CA ASP A 177 33.10 -0.30 -30.34
C ASP A 177 32.37 -0.03 -31.65
N ARG A 178 31.25 -0.74 -31.91
CA ARG A 178 30.65 -0.81 -33.25
C ARG A 178 29.19 -1.24 -33.24
N ASP A 179 28.32 -0.31 -33.58
CA ASP A 179 26.96 -0.66 -34.02
C ASP A 179 26.90 -0.82 -35.55
N ILE A 180 26.07 -1.75 -36.03
CA ILE A 180 25.64 -1.89 -37.43
C ILE A 180 24.11 -2.04 -37.51
N TYR A 181 23.49 -1.20 -38.35
CA TYR A 181 22.05 -1.17 -38.61
C TYR A 181 21.73 -1.52 -40.06
N LYS A 182 20.84 -2.48 -40.28
CA LYS A 182 20.40 -2.95 -41.60
C LYS A 182 19.13 -2.24 -42.06
N PHE A 183 19.12 -1.73 -43.29
CA PHE A 183 17.92 -1.16 -43.94
C PHE A 183 17.83 -1.58 -45.41
N SER A 184 16.66 -1.38 -46.02
CA SER A 184 16.42 -1.72 -47.44
C SER A 184 15.62 -0.63 -48.15
N LEU A 185 15.88 -0.46 -49.44
CA LEU A 185 15.20 0.45 -50.36
C LEU A 185 14.48 -0.36 -51.44
N ASN A 186 13.15 -0.22 -51.52
CA ASN A 186 12.32 -0.90 -52.53
C ASN A 186 12.46 -0.31 -53.94
N ASP A 187 12.98 0.91 -54.03
CA ASP A 187 13.24 1.66 -55.26
C ASP A 187 14.51 2.49 -55.05
N SER A 188 15.16 2.93 -56.12
CA SER A 188 16.26 3.90 -56.03
C SER A 188 15.76 5.25 -55.51
N GLY A 189 16.61 5.95 -54.75
CA GLY A 189 16.27 7.27 -54.25
C GLY A 189 17.33 7.88 -53.34
N ARG A 190 16.96 8.99 -52.70
CA ARG A 190 17.81 9.74 -51.79
C ARG A 190 17.50 9.41 -50.33
N VAL A 191 18.49 8.91 -49.61
CA VAL A 191 18.44 8.69 -48.15
C VAL A 191 19.15 9.86 -47.46
N ASN A 192 18.50 10.41 -46.43
CA ASN A 192 19.11 11.35 -45.49
C ASN A 192 19.31 10.67 -44.14
N ILE A 193 20.46 10.92 -43.49
CA ILE A 193 20.76 10.51 -42.13
C ILE A 193 21.13 11.76 -41.32
N ASN A 194 20.46 11.94 -40.18
CA ASN A 194 20.72 13.00 -39.21
C ASN A 194 21.08 12.36 -37.86
N PHE A 195 22.34 12.47 -37.44
CA PHE A 195 22.91 11.86 -36.22
C PHE A 195 23.30 12.95 -35.20
N THR A 196 23.18 12.65 -33.90
CA THR A 196 23.64 13.51 -32.82
C THR A 196 24.12 12.68 -31.61
N ALA A 197 25.29 13.03 -31.06
CA ALA A 197 25.83 12.40 -29.84
C ALA A 197 26.77 13.35 -29.06
N PRO A 198 26.85 13.26 -27.71
CA PRO A 198 27.95 13.80 -26.90
C PRO A 198 29.29 13.04 -27.06
N ILE A 199 29.49 12.36 -28.20
CA ILE A 199 30.73 11.64 -28.57
C ILE A 199 31.52 12.55 -29.51
N GLU A 200 32.81 12.71 -29.27
CA GLU A 200 33.72 13.58 -30.04
C GLU A 200 34.34 12.85 -31.25
N TYR A 201 34.60 11.55 -31.11
CA TYR A 201 35.31 10.73 -32.10
C TYR A 201 34.57 9.45 -32.46
N VAL A 202 33.81 9.51 -33.56
CA VAL A 202 33.08 8.39 -34.15
C VAL A 202 33.20 8.44 -35.68
N SER A 203 33.33 7.26 -36.30
CA SER A 203 33.32 7.05 -37.74
C SER A 203 31.98 6.45 -38.20
N PHE A 204 31.61 6.76 -39.44
CA PHE A 204 30.39 6.27 -40.07
C PHE A 204 30.74 5.53 -41.36
N TYR A 205 30.07 4.42 -41.63
CA TYR A 205 30.18 3.68 -42.88
C TYR A 205 28.80 3.33 -43.43
N ILE A 206 28.67 3.32 -44.76
CA ILE A 206 27.56 2.67 -45.46
C ILE A 206 28.13 1.49 -46.25
N TYR A 207 27.63 0.28 -46.02
CA TYR A 207 27.98 -0.91 -46.80
C TYR A 207 26.82 -1.38 -47.70
N ASP A 208 27.17 -2.04 -48.81
CA ASP A 208 26.23 -2.79 -49.65
C ASP A 208 25.80 -4.12 -48.99
N ILE A 209 25.00 -4.93 -49.71
CA ILE A 209 24.55 -6.25 -49.26
C ILE A 209 25.69 -7.28 -49.09
N ASN A 210 26.85 -7.06 -49.72
CA ASN A 210 28.02 -7.93 -49.68
C ASN A 210 29.05 -7.50 -48.61
N GLY A 211 28.91 -6.29 -48.06
CA GLY A 211 29.85 -5.68 -47.12
C GLY A 211 30.88 -4.73 -47.74
N ASN A 212 30.75 -4.37 -49.02
CA ASN A 212 31.59 -3.37 -49.67
C ASN A 212 31.24 -1.96 -49.19
N THR A 213 32.24 -1.14 -48.86
CA THR A 213 32.03 0.27 -48.47
C THR A 213 31.53 1.10 -49.66
N ILE A 214 30.34 1.68 -49.53
CA ILE A 214 29.76 2.68 -50.45
C ILE A 214 30.14 4.11 -50.02
N TRP A 215 30.39 4.30 -48.72
CA TRP A 215 30.87 5.57 -48.15
C TRP A 215 31.47 5.36 -46.77
N GLU A 216 32.45 6.19 -46.42
CA GLU A 216 32.98 6.35 -45.08
C GLU A 216 33.15 7.82 -44.69
N SER A 217 33.14 8.10 -43.38
CA SER A 217 33.47 9.42 -42.83
C SER A 217 34.03 9.30 -41.41
N TYR A 218 35.04 10.12 -41.12
CA TYR A 218 35.76 10.16 -39.86
C TYR A 218 35.42 11.47 -39.12
N ALA A 219 34.89 11.37 -37.90
CA ALA A 219 34.64 12.48 -36.98
C ALA A 219 33.93 13.71 -37.60
N ALA A 220 32.61 13.62 -37.77
CA ALA A 220 31.79 14.78 -38.17
C ALA A 220 31.85 15.92 -37.14
N TYR A 221 31.40 17.11 -37.54
CA TYR A 221 31.61 18.36 -36.78
C TYR A 221 31.18 18.30 -35.30
N TRP A 222 32.17 18.24 -34.40
CA TRP A 222 32.00 18.45 -32.97
C TRP A 222 31.72 19.93 -32.65
N ASN A 223 30.61 20.20 -31.98
CA ASN A 223 30.23 21.54 -31.56
C ASN A 223 30.66 21.80 -30.11
N ASN A 224 31.80 22.49 -29.95
CA ASN A 224 32.36 22.88 -28.65
C ASN A 224 31.40 23.67 -27.74
N THR A 225 30.43 24.41 -28.30
CA THR A 225 29.46 25.21 -27.52
C THR A 225 28.26 24.38 -27.04
N ALA A 226 27.95 23.27 -27.74
CA ALA A 226 26.82 22.39 -27.43
C ALA A 226 27.25 21.01 -26.91
N GLU A 227 28.55 20.80 -26.69
CA GLU A 227 29.22 19.55 -26.32
C GLU A 227 28.65 18.30 -27.01
N LYS A 228 28.49 18.38 -28.33
CA LYS A 228 27.99 17.27 -29.14
C LYS A 228 28.46 17.33 -30.59
N LEU A 229 28.66 16.17 -31.18
CA LEU A 229 28.80 15.97 -32.62
C LEU A 229 27.42 15.95 -33.27
N THR A 230 27.31 16.55 -34.45
CA THR A 230 26.13 16.48 -35.31
C THR A 230 26.53 16.20 -36.75
N MET A 231 25.90 15.22 -37.38
CA MET A 231 26.10 14.88 -38.79
C MET A 231 24.77 14.90 -39.53
N ILE A 232 24.71 15.59 -40.67
CA ILE A 232 23.60 15.49 -41.62
C ILE A 232 24.22 15.10 -42.97
N GLN A 233 23.92 13.89 -43.44
CA GLN A 233 24.47 13.36 -44.69
C GLN A 233 23.35 12.90 -45.63
N ASN A 234 23.53 13.14 -46.93
CA ASN A 234 22.65 12.67 -47.99
C ASN A 234 23.40 11.66 -48.89
N PHE A 235 22.67 10.64 -49.33
CA PHE A 235 23.14 9.60 -50.25
C PHE A 235 22.07 9.35 -51.31
N ASP A 236 22.47 9.27 -52.57
CA ASP A 236 21.65 8.65 -53.62
C ASP A 236 22.09 7.19 -53.75
N LEU A 237 21.14 6.27 -53.69
CA LEU A 237 21.36 4.82 -53.67
C LEU A 237 20.33 4.13 -54.58
N THR A 238 20.76 3.12 -55.34
CA THR A 238 19.85 2.23 -56.10
C THR A 238 18.99 1.38 -55.15
N SER A 239 17.95 0.70 -55.65
CA SER A 239 17.20 -0.25 -54.81
C SER A 239 18.10 -1.37 -54.28
N GLY A 240 17.82 -1.91 -53.10
CA GLY A 240 18.69 -2.92 -52.48
C GLY A 240 18.66 -2.92 -50.96
N THR A 241 19.65 -3.57 -50.36
CA THR A 241 19.82 -3.67 -48.90
C THR A 241 21.20 -3.15 -48.51
N TYR A 242 21.24 -2.38 -47.44
CA TYR A 242 22.37 -1.56 -47.01
C TYR A 242 22.56 -1.64 -45.50
N TYR A 243 23.79 -1.34 -45.05
CA TYR A 243 24.13 -1.34 -43.64
C TYR A 243 24.79 -0.01 -43.24
N LEU A 244 24.22 0.69 -42.26
CA LEU A 244 24.85 1.83 -41.59
C LEU A 244 25.66 1.31 -40.41
N ALA A 245 26.98 1.48 -40.41
CA ALA A 245 27.81 1.23 -39.23
C ALA A 245 28.25 2.54 -38.56
N ILE A 246 28.29 2.52 -37.23
CA ILE A 246 28.69 3.61 -36.34
C ILE A 246 29.79 3.05 -35.45
N VAL A 247 31.01 3.58 -35.56
CA VAL A 247 32.24 2.93 -35.06
C VAL A 247 33.07 3.90 -34.24
N ARG A 248 33.52 3.47 -33.06
CA ARG A 248 34.44 4.21 -32.18
C ARG A 248 35.73 4.59 -32.91
N TYR A 249 36.10 5.87 -32.93
CA TYR A 249 37.31 6.32 -33.63
C TYR A 249 38.47 6.65 -32.68
N GLY A 250 39.54 5.85 -32.75
CA GLY A 250 40.81 6.11 -32.09
C GLY A 250 40.80 6.07 -30.55
N ASN A 251 41.96 6.32 -29.96
CA ASN A 251 42.17 6.30 -28.50
C ASN A 251 42.15 7.71 -27.91
N HIS A 252 41.07 8.45 -28.19
CA HIS A 252 40.87 9.83 -27.73
C HIS A 252 39.95 9.90 -26.48
N ASN A 253 39.86 11.09 -25.89
CA ASN A 253 38.85 11.42 -24.89
C ASN A 253 37.46 11.51 -25.55
N LYS A 254 36.37 11.36 -24.75
CA LYS A 254 34.98 11.45 -25.23
C LYS A 254 34.66 10.56 -26.47
N ARG A 255 35.29 9.39 -26.57
CA ARG A 255 35.08 8.40 -27.66
C ARG A 255 33.93 7.40 -27.41
N VAL A 256 33.27 7.46 -26.25
CA VAL A 256 32.16 6.58 -25.83
C VAL A 256 30.98 7.41 -25.32
N GLY A 257 29.77 6.86 -25.40
CA GLY A 257 28.54 7.47 -24.89
C GLY A 257 27.30 7.08 -25.69
N ASP A 258 26.15 7.57 -25.24
CA ASP A 258 24.87 7.38 -25.90
C ASP A 258 24.77 8.24 -27.18
N TYR A 259 24.06 7.77 -28.19
CA TYR A 259 23.77 8.53 -29.41
C TYR A 259 22.35 8.31 -29.92
N ASN A 260 21.96 9.13 -30.90
CA ASN A 260 20.70 8.94 -31.61
C ASN A 260 20.80 9.42 -33.07
N PHE A 261 20.06 8.77 -33.97
CA PHE A 261 19.91 9.23 -35.35
C PHE A 261 18.48 9.07 -35.85
N SER A 262 18.13 9.83 -36.87
CA SER A 262 16.87 9.71 -37.62
C SER A 262 17.16 9.69 -39.11
N THR A 263 16.37 8.93 -39.87
CA THR A 263 16.52 8.81 -41.33
C THR A 263 15.30 9.35 -42.06
N SER A 264 15.46 9.71 -43.33
CA SER A 264 14.33 9.90 -44.26
C SER A 264 14.72 9.47 -45.68
N TYR A 265 13.72 9.23 -46.53
CA TYR A 265 13.89 8.65 -47.86
C TYR A 265 12.96 9.29 -48.89
N THR A 266 13.49 9.57 -50.08
CA THR A 266 12.76 10.15 -51.23
C THR A 266 13.08 9.37 -52.50
N LYS A 267 12.10 8.66 -53.05
CA LYS A 267 12.22 7.86 -54.30
C LYS A 267 12.58 8.74 -55.51
N ALA A 268 13.46 8.24 -56.39
CA ALA A 268 13.88 8.91 -57.62
C ALA A 268 12.81 8.93 -58.73
N ASN A 269 11.96 7.90 -58.78
CA ASN A 269 10.90 7.69 -59.80
C ASN A 269 11.45 7.52 -61.22
N GLU A 270 12.45 6.66 -61.32
CA GLU A 270 13.11 6.24 -62.55
C GLU A 270 12.13 5.56 -63.53
N SER A 271 12.45 5.63 -64.82
CA SER A 271 11.68 4.97 -65.88
C SER A 271 11.99 3.49 -66.03
N PHE A 272 13.13 3.05 -65.50
CA PHE A 272 13.55 1.65 -65.36
C PHE A 272 14.08 1.48 -63.95
N SER A 273 13.78 0.37 -63.28
CA SER A 273 14.16 0.18 -61.87
C SER A 273 15.53 -0.49 -61.75
N GLU A 274 16.47 0.22 -61.15
CA GLU A 274 17.84 -0.27 -60.93
C GLU A 274 18.02 -0.81 -59.50
N SER A 275 19.00 -1.71 -59.32
CA SER A 275 19.24 -2.39 -58.04
C SER A 275 20.72 -2.74 -57.86
N ASN A 276 21.18 -2.83 -56.61
CA ASN A 276 22.48 -3.40 -56.22
C ASN A 276 23.70 -2.79 -56.94
N GLY A 277 23.67 -1.48 -57.21
CA GLY A 277 24.74 -0.77 -57.94
C GLY A 277 24.53 -0.66 -59.46
N GLY A 278 23.34 -1.03 -59.94
CA GLY A 278 22.90 -0.79 -61.31
C GLY A 278 22.53 -2.07 -62.06
N THR A 279 21.70 -1.90 -63.07
CA THR A 279 21.28 -3.02 -63.93
C THR A 279 21.53 -2.78 -65.42
N ASN A 280 21.89 -1.57 -65.83
CA ASN A 280 22.02 -1.14 -67.23
C ASN A 280 23.40 -0.56 -67.57
N ASN A 281 24.41 -0.78 -66.73
CA ASN A 281 25.72 -0.09 -66.76
C ASN A 281 26.65 -0.48 -67.93
N THR A 282 26.13 -1.20 -68.92
CA THR A 282 26.85 -1.62 -70.14
C THR A 282 25.91 -1.59 -71.35
N MET A 283 26.48 -1.46 -72.56
CA MET A 283 25.69 -1.59 -73.81
C MET A 283 24.95 -2.93 -73.94
N ASN A 284 25.42 -4.00 -73.27
CA ASN A 284 24.76 -5.31 -73.30
C ASN A 284 23.53 -5.38 -72.37
N SER A 285 23.53 -4.62 -71.28
CA SER A 285 22.43 -4.57 -70.31
C SER A 285 21.53 -3.32 -70.46
N ALA A 286 21.85 -2.46 -71.42
CA ALA A 286 21.18 -1.18 -71.68
C ALA A 286 19.64 -1.30 -71.84
N ASN A 287 18.88 -0.45 -71.16
CA ASN A 287 17.42 -0.48 -71.25
C ASN A 287 16.94 0.01 -72.62
N SER A 288 15.96 -0.67 -73.22
CA SER A 288 15.42 -0.27 -74.53
C SER A 288 14.49 0.94 -74.40
N ILE A 289 14.78 2.02 -75.14
CA ILE A 289 14.01 3.26 -75.17
C ILE A 289 13.45 3.59 -76.57
N SER A 290 12.41 4.41 -76.59
CA SER A 290 11.75 4.90 -77.80
C SER A 290 12.10 6.36 -78.06
N ILE A 291 12.45 6.69 -79.30
CA ILE A 291 12.64 8.08 -79.71
C ILE A 291 11.35 8.91 -79.54
N ASN A 292 11.51 10.21 -79.25
CA ASN A 292 10.46 11.18 -78.91
C ASN A 292 9.73 10.92 -77.58
N THR A 293 10.31 10.07 -76.71
CA THR A 293 9.85 9.84 -75.32
C THR A 293 10.84 10.46 -74.33
N GLN A 294 10.34 10.93 -73.17
CA GLN A 294 11.17 11.40 -72.06
C GLN A 294 11.32 10.30 -71.01
N TYR A 295 12.54 10.16 -70.48
CA TYR A 295 12.93 9.17 -69.48
C TYR A 295 13.58 9.85 -68.26
N ILE A 296 13.62 9.13 -67.13
CA ILE A 296 14.17 9.54 -65.84
C ILE A 296 15.10 8.42 -65.34
N GLY A 297 16.28 8.78 -64.79
CA GLY A 297 17.22 7.86 -64.15
C GLY A 297 18.00 8.55 -63.01
N GLN A 298 18.79 7.79 -62.24
CA GLN A 298 19.53 8.28 -61.08
C GLN A 298 20.97 7.76 -61.02
N ILE A 299 21.95 8.63 -61.30
CA ILE A 299 23.34 8.37 -60.94
C ILE A 299 23.46 8.36 -59.41
N ALA A 300 23.67 7.18 -58.84
CA ALA A 300 23.77 6.94 -57.40
C ALA A 300 25.21 7.04 -56.89
N ARG A 301 25.47 6.64 -55.63
CA ARG A 301 26.85 6.43 -55.13
C ARG A 301 27.43 5.09 -55.55
N ASN A 302 26.62 4.05 -55.43
CA ASN A 302 26.97 2.69 -55.85
C ASN A 302 26.71 2.41 -57.34
N ASP A 303 26.18 3.39 -58.09
CA ASP A 303 26.08 3.35 -59.54
C ASP A 303 26.80 4.58 -60.14
N GLU A 304 27.40 4.41 -61.32
CA GLU A 304 28.14 5.45 -62.03
C GLU A 304 27.69 5.66 -63.48
N LYS A 305 26.93 4.73 -64.08
CA LYS A 305 26.81 4.61 -65.53
C LYS A 305 25.50 3.94 -65.92
N ASP A 306 24.74 4.61 -66.77
CA ASP A 306 23.42 4.15 -67.19
C ASP A 306 23.38 4.14 -68.73
N PHE A 307 23.13 2.98 -69.36
CA PHE A 307 23.03 2.86 -70.82
C PHE A 307 21.59 2.61 -71.29
N TYR A 308 21.24 3.25 -72.41
CA TYR A 308 19.94 3.15 -73.05
C TYR A 308 20.07 2.83 -74.54
N LYS A 309 19.39 1.78 -74.99
CA LYS A 309 19.40 1.26 -76.37
C LYS A 309 18.24 1.86 -77.17
N PHE A 310 18.53 2.45 -78.33
CA PHE A 310 17.52 2.98 -79.24
C PHE A 310 17.82 2.62 -80.70
N ASN A 311 16.85 2.83 -81.59
CA ASN A 311 16.99 2.57 -83.02
C ASN A 311 16.71 3.83 -83.84
N ILE A 312 17.56 4.10 -84.83
CA ILE A 312 17.38 5.14 -85.84
C ILE A 312 16.91 4.49 -87.14
N SER A 313 15.69 4.82 -87.55
CA SER A 313 15.03 4.28 -88.76
C SER A 313 15.32 5.06 -90.04
N SER A 314 15.82 6.29 -89.93
CA SER A 314 16.21 7.15 -91.06
C SER A 314 17.39 8.05 -90.68
N THR A 315 18.36 8.19 -91.58
CA THR A 315 19.56 9.02 -91.37
C THR A 315 19.21 10.51 -91.23
N GLY A 316 20.00 11.22 -90.42
CA GLY A 316 19.89 12.68 -90.23
C GLY A 316 19.91 13.10 -88.77
N LYS A 317 19.60 14.38 -88.52
CA LYS A 317 19.73 15.00 -87.20
C LYS A 317 18.62 14.62 -86.23
N GLN A 318 19.02 14.14 -85.06
CA GLN A 318 18.17 13.91 -83.89
C GLN A 318 18.55 14.91 -82.80
N LYS A 319 17.55 15.51 -82.15
CA LYS A 319 17.74 16.38 -80.99
C LYS A 319 17.80 15.55 -79.72
N VAL A 320 18.91 15.65 -78.99
CA VAL A 320 19.10 15.13 -77.64
C VAL A 320 18.87 16.27 -76.65
N LYS A 321 17.99 16.05 -75.68
CA LYS A 321 17.74 16.94 -74.55
C LYS A 321 18.00 16.21 -73.25
N LEU A 322 18.64 16.88 -72.28
CA LEU A 322 18.82 16.35 -70.93
C LEU A 322 18.79 17.47 -69.89
N GLU A 323 18.23 17.18 -68.71
CA GLU A 323 18.25 18.03 -67.53
C GLU A 323 18.58 17.19 -66.29
N ALA A 324 19.59 17.59 -65.51
CA ALA A 324 20.06 16.86 -64.34
C ALA A 324 20.22 17.77 -63.10
N SER A 325 19.95 17.24 -61.91
CA SER A 325 20.31 17.88 -60.63
C SER A 325 21.68 17.38 -60.12
N ILE A 326 22.62 17.22 -61.06
CA ILE A 326 24.01 16.83 -60.85
C ILE A 326 24.89 17.86 -61.56
N GLU A 327 25.94 18.34 -60.89
CA GLU A 327 26.80 19.42 -61.37
C GLU A 327 27.66 19.03 -62.59
N HIS A 328 28.03 17.75 -62.67
CA HIS A 328 29.05 17.26 -63.59
C HIS A 328 28.75 15.83 -64.07
N LEU A 329 28.40 15.71 -65.35
CA LEU A 329 28.13 14.44 -66.04
C LEU A 329 28.80 14.43 -67.42
N THR A 330 29.06 13.22 -67.90
CA THR A 330 29.48 12.95 -69.28
C THR A 330 28.34 12.23 -69.99
N PHE A 331 28.11 12.58 -71.25
CA PHE A 331 27.07 11.96 -72.09
C PHE A 331 27.69 11.50 -73.40
N ASN A 332 27.44 10.24 -73.77
CA ASN A 332 28.06 9.62 -74.92
C ASN A 332 27.00 8.87 -75.75
N ILE A 333 27.22 8.78 -77.06
CA ILE A 333 26.40 8.01 -77.99
C ILE A 333 27.32 7.07 -78.75
N TYR A 334 27.04 5.77 -78.68
CA TYR A 334 27.80 4.71 -79.33
C TYR A 334 26.99 4.03 -80.45
N ASP A 335 27.67 3.54 -81.48
CA ASP A 335 27.07 2.64 -82.47
C ASP A 335 26.92 1.20 -81.95
N SER A 336 26.35 0.31 -82.77
CA SER A 336 26.18 -1.10 -82.43
C SER A 336 27.48 -1.90 -82.25
N ASN A 337 28.64 -1.32 -82.57
CA ASN A 337 29.97 -1.92 -82.40
C ASN A 337 30.72 -1.34 -81.19
N GLY A 338 30.15 -0.34 -80.52
CA GLY A 338 30.80 0.38 -79.41
C GLY A 338 31.68 1.55 -79.82
N ASN A 339 31.67 1.98 -81.09
CA ASN A 339 32.38 3.19 -81.51
C ASN A 339 31.63 4.43 -81.00
N GLU A 340 32.32 5.39 -80.39
CA GLU A 340 31.70 6.68 -80.04
C GLU A 340 31.40 7.49 -81.31
N ILE A 341 30.14 7.89 -81.45
CA ILE A 341 29.61 8.73 -82.52
C ILE A 341 29.53 10.19 -82.07
N TRP A 342 29.26 10.41 -80.78
CA TRP A 342 29.28 11.73 -80.17
C TRP A 342 29.49 11.61 -78.66
N GLY A 343 30.34 12.48 -78.10
CA GLY A 343 30.49 12.67 -76.66
C GLY A 343 30.41 14.15 -76.32
N SER A 344 29.83 14.46 -75.16
CA SER A 344 29.94 15.79 -74.56
C SER A 344 30.11 15.69 -73.06
N TYR A 345 31.14 16.37 -72.58
CA TYR A 345 31.17 16.82 -71.21
C TYR A 345 30.24 18.03 -71.03
N ALA A 346 29.64 18.18 -69.84
CA ALA A 346 28.76 19.32 -69.55
C ALA A 346 29.23 20.11 -68.31
N TYR A 347 29.77 21.32 -68.55
CA TYR A 347 30.03 22.35 -67.52
C TYR A 347 28.82 23.29 -67.30
N TYR A 348 27.68 23.04 -67.94
CA TYR A 348 26.52 23.95 -67.97
C TYR A 348 25.64 23.88 -66.70
N TRP A 349 26.27 23.92 -65.52
CA TRP A 349 25.58 24.05 -64.25
C TRP A 349 25.01 25.46 -64.09
N ASN A 350 23.69 25.58 -64.09
CA ASN A 350 23.01 26.81 -63.75
C ASN A 350 22.88 26.88 -62.22
N SER A 351 23.75 27.68 -61.59
CA SER A 351 23.80 27.87 -60.13
C SER A 351 22.51 28.45 -59.53
N THR A 352 21.70 29.17 -60.32
CA THR A 352 20.41 29.73 -59.89
C THR A 352 19.30 28.68 -59.86
N SER A 353 19.28 27.73 -60.80
CA SER A 353 18.27 26.65 -60.83
C SER A 353 18.75 25.34 -60.19
N GLN A 354 20.04 25.24 -59.84
CA GLN A 354 20.72 24.02 -59.37
C GLN A 354 20.49 22.82 -60.30
N LYS A 355 20.67 23.09 -61.61
CA LYS A 355 20.50 22.09 -62.68
C LYS A 355 21.52 22.27 -63.79
N LEU A 356 21.98 21.15 -64.32
CA LEU A 356 22.71 21.01 -65.58
C LEU A 356 21.67 20.81 -66.70
N GLN A 357 21.83 21.51 -67.83
CA GLN A 357 20.94 21.39 -68.99
C GLN A 357 21.72 21.20 -70.30
N LEU A 358 21.13 20.43 -71.22
CA LEU A 358 21.67 20.09 -72.53
C LEU A 358 20.57 20.10 -73.60
N ASP A 359 20.84 20.73 -74.74
CA ASP A 359 20.06 20.62 -75.97
C ASP A 359 21.06 20.62 -77.15
N LYS A 360 21.12 19.52 -77.91
CA LYS A 360 22.07 19.33 -79.02
C LYS A 360 21.45 18.53 -80.16
N ASP A 361 21.79 18.90 -81.39
CA ASP A 361 21.44 18.15 -82.59
C ASP A 361 22.62 17.26 -83.00
N ILE A 362 22.41 15.94 -82.99
CA ILE A 362 23.39 14.90 -83.30
C ILE A 362 23.02 14.28 -84.64
N ASP A 363 23.98 14.16 -85.56
CA ASP A 363 23.73 13.72 -86.94
C ASP A 363 24.02 12.22 -87.13
N PHE A 364 22.99 11.43 -87.45
CA PHE A 364 23.11 9.98 -87.59
C PHE A 364 23.25 9.61 -89.07
N THR A 365 24.47 9.29 -89.47
CA THR A 365 24.83 9.00 -90.88
C THR A 365 24.47 7.58 -91.35
N LYS A 366 23.98 6.72 -90.45
CA LYS A 366 23.49 5.37 -90.74
C LYS A 366 22.19 5.09 -89.96
N THR A 367 21.43 4.12 -90.42
CA THR A 367 20.30 3.54 -89.67
C THR A 367 20.76 2.32 -88.87
N GLY A 368 20.02 1.97 -87.82
CA GLY A 368 20.34 0.83 -86.95
C GLY A 368 20.24 1.15 -85.46
N THR A 369 20.82 0.28 -84.64
CA THR A 369 20.86 0.43 -83.17
C THR A 369 22.00 1.34 -82.72
N TYR A 370 21.68 2.20 -81.76
CA TYR A 370 22.61 3.09 -81.06
C TYR A 370 22.38 3.00 -79.55
N TYR A 371 23.39 3.41 -78.77
CA TYR A 371 23.34 3.43 -77.32
C TYR A 371 23.65 4.83 -76.80
N PHE A 372 22.81 5.36 -75.92
CA PHE A 372 23.06 6.60 -75.18
C PHE A 372 23.53 6.23 -73.76
N ALA A 373 24.60 6.85 -73.29
CA ALA A 373 25.15 6.62 -71.96
C ALA A 373 25.15 7.92 -71.15
N VAL A 374 24.76 7.81 -69.88
CA VAL A 374 24.91 8.85 -68.86
C VAL A 374 25.95 8.36 -67.86
N VAL A 375 26.97 9.18 -67.58
CA VAL A 375 28.14 8.74 -66.82
C VAL A 375 28.57 9.79 -65.78
N ARG A 376 28.75 9.35 -64.53
CA ARG A 376 29.31 10.15 -63.42
C ARG A 376 30.72 10.62 -63.78
N TYR A 377 30.97 11.94 -63.72
CA TYR A 377 32.28 12.45 -64.09
C TYR A 377 33.29 12.40 -62.95
N GLY A 378 34.27 11.50 -63.10
CA GLY A 378 35.40 11.35 -62.20
C GLY A 378 35.02 10.83 -60.81
N ASN A 379 36.04 10.57 -60.00
CA ASN A 379 35.93 9.79 -58.77
C ASN A 379 35.34 10.59 -57.57
N ASN A 380 34.48 11.58 -57.82
CA ASN A 380 33.83 12.36 -56.76
C ASN A 380 32.41 11.84 -56.51
N GLU A 381 32.29 10.96 -55.52
CA GLU A 381 31.07 10.30 -55.04
C GLU A 381 29.94 11.24 -54.58
N LEU A 382 30.18 12.55 -54.50
CA LEU A 382 29.14 13.54 -54.19
C LEU A 382 28.33 13.96 -55.44
N ARG A 383 28.75 13.54 -56.65
CA ARG A 383 28.14 13.89 -57.94
C ARG A 383 26.97 12.96 -58.29
N THR A 384 25.94 12.97 -57.45
CA THR A 384 24.83 12.02 -57.50
C THR A 384 23.47 12.71 -57.44
N GLY A 385 22.44 12.05 -58.02
CA GLY A 385 21.08 12.60 -58.09
C GLY A 385 20.32 12.16 -59.33
N ILE A 386 19.17 12.78 -59.55
CA ILE A 386 18.28 12.46 -60.67
C ILE A 386 18.61 13.27 -61.93
N TYR A 387 18.31 12.69 -63.09
CA TYR A 387 18.26 13.38 -64.37
C TYR A 387 17.08 12.90 -65.22
N THR A 388 16.76 13.67 -66.25
CA THR A 388 15.75 13.32 -67.25
C THR A 388 16.28 13.61 -68.65
N PHE A 389 15.93 12.80 -69.65
CA PHE A 389 16.42 12.97 -71.01
C PHE A 389 15.43 12.53 -72.09
N SER A 390 15.67 12.94 -73.34
CA SER A 390 14.93 12.48 -74.53
C SER A 390 15.79 12.61 -75.80
N ILE A 391 15.50 11.77 -76.79
CA ILE A 391 16.14 11.75 -78.12
C ILE A 391 15.02 11.75 -79.16
N GLY A 392 14.98 12.69 -80.12
CA GLY A 392 13.87 12.77 -81.08
C GLY A 392 14.19 13.47 -82.40
N ASN A 393 13.31 13.31 -83.41
CA ASN A 393 13.58 13.78 -84.78
C ASN A 393 13.65 15.31 -84.86
N ASN A 394 14.64 15.85 -85.57
CA ASN A 394 14.74 17.30 -85.83
C ASN A 394 13.83 17.72 -87.01
N SER A 395 12.52 17.55 -86.85
CA SER A 395 11.48 18.05 -87.76
C SER A 395 10.14 18.21 -87.06
N SER A 396 9.24 19.00 -87.64
CA SER A 396 8.06 19.55 -86.99
C SER A 396 7.14 18.51 -86.31
N VAL A 397 7.03 18.62 -84.98
CA VAL A 397 5.94 18.01 -84.17
C VAL A 397 4.60 18.26 -84.89
N PRO A 398 3.72 17.25 -85.06
CA PRO A 398 2.43 17.40 -85.74
C PRO A 398 1.62 18.53 -85.11
N SER A 399 0.85 19.26 -85.93
CA SER A 399 0.28 20.57 -85.55
C SER A 399 -0.49 20.59 -84.23
N SER A 400 -1.11 19.46 -83.86
CA SER A 400 -1.85 19.29 -82.62
C SER A 400 -2.00 17.82 -82.20
N TYR A 401 -2.43 17.62 -80.96
CA TYR A 401 -2.88 16.36 -80.37
C TYR A 401 -4.25 16.56 -79.69
N SER A 402 -4.77 15.51 -79.03
CA SER A 402 -5.96 15.60 -78.16
C SER A 402 -5.65 15.23 -76.71
N LEU A 403 -6.36 15.89 -75.79
CA LEU A 403 -6.35 15.64 -74.35
C LEU A 403 -7.77 15.27 -73.87
N SER A 404 -7.93 14.13 -73.21
CA SER A 404 -9.18 13.70 -72.59
C SER A 404 -9.00 13.47 -71.08
N TYR A 405 -10.12 13.38 -70.36
CA TYR A 405 -10.15 13.19 -68.91
C TYR A 405 -11.05 12.03 -68.51
N ASN A 406 -10.62 11.25 -67.52
CA ASN A 406 -11.38 10.13 -66.97
C ASN A 406 -11.44 10.26 -65.43
N ALA A 407 -12.65 10.31 -64.88
CA ALA A 407 -12.88 10.47 -63.44
C ALA A 407 -12.45 9.26 -62.59
N ASN A 408 -12.03 8.14 -63.20
CA ASN A 408 -11.37 7.00 -62.56
C ASN A 408 -12.11 6.47 -61.32
N GLY A 409 -13.40 6.17 -61.49
CA GLY A 409 -14.32 5.76 -60.41
C GLY A 409 -14.93 6.90 -59.59
N GLY A 410 -14.69 8.16 -59.96
CA GLY A 410 -15.47 9.33 -59.55
C GLY A 410 -16.44 9.81 -60.64
N SER A 411 -16.96 11.03 -60.48
CA SER A 411 -17.84 11.73 -61.43
C SER A 411 -17.37 13.17 -61.68
N GLY A 412 -17.93 13.84 -62.70
CA GLY A 412 -17.67 15.27 -62.95
C GLY A 412 -16.29 15.59 -63.54
N ALA A 413 -15.69 14.67 -64.30
CA ALA A 413 -14.48 15.01 -65.08
C ALA A 413 -14.80 16.05 -66.18
N PRO A 414 -13.88 17.00 -66.47
CA PRO A 414 -14.07 17.99 -67.51
C PRO A 414 -14.05 17.39 -68.92
N SER A 415 -14.60 18.14 -69.89
CA SER A 415 -14.58 17.75 -71.30
C SER A 415 -13.17 17.69 -71.89
N GLY A 416 -12.97 16.78 -72.87
CA GLY A 416 -11.74 16.69 -73.65
C GLY A 416 -11.59 17.82 -74.68
N HIS A 417 -10.38 18.00 -75.18
CA HIS A 417 -9.98 19.04 -76.14
C HIS A 417 -9.08 18.45 -77.23
N SER A 418 -9.08 19.07 -78.41
CA SER A 418 -8.20 18.75 -79.54
C SER A 418 -7.66 20.05 -80.16
N GLY A 419 -6.66 19.97 -81.05
CA GLY A 419 -6.18 21.15 -81.79
C GLY A 419 -5.01 21.93 -81.19
N ALA A 420 -4.33 21.45 -80.14
CA ALA A 420 -3.11 22.07 -79.61
C ALA A 420 -2.00 21.06 -79.27
N LYS A 421 -0.76 21.55 -79.15
CA LYS A 421 0.43 20.80 -78.67
C LYS A 421 0.63 20.87 -77.15
N SER A 422 -0.01 21.83 -76.50
CA SER A 422 0.05 22.05 -75.06
C SER A 422 -1.31 22.54 -74.57
N TYR A 423 -1.68 22.13 -73.36
CA TYR A 423 -2.97 22.41 -72.75
C TYR A 423 -2.80 22.87 -71.31
N THR A 424 -3.50 23.93 -70.93
CA THR A 424 -3.78 24.18 -69.50
C THR A 424 -4.83 23.18 -69.05
N ILE A 425 -4.50 22.37 -68.05
CA ILE A 425 -5.42 21.41 -67.44
C ILE A 425 -6.57 22.17 -66.77
N LYS A 426 -7.80 21.73 -67.03
CA LYS A 426 -9.00 22.44 -66.53
C LYS A 426 -9.00 22.54 -65.01
N SER A 427 -9.49 23.66 -64.50
CA SER A 427 -9.68 23.93 -63.07
C SER A 427 -10.74 23.03 -62.43
N THR A 428 -11.68 22.50 -63.23
CA THR A 428 -12.78 21.63 -62.79
C THR A 428 -12.29 20.41 -62.00
N VAL A 429 -12.62 20.38 -60.71
CA VAL A 429 -12.28 19.27 -59.80
C VAL A 429 -13.36 18.18 -59.88
N PRO A 430 -13.05 16.94 -60.29
CA PRO A 430 -14.00 15.82 -60.24
C PRO A 430 -14.28 15.43 -58.78
N THR A 431 -15.39 14.71 -58.54
CA THR A 431 -15.81 14.31 -57.19
C THR A 431 -15.93 12.79 -57.02
N ARG A 432 -15.64 12.30 -55.81
CA ARG A 432 -15.85 10.91 -55.40
C ARG A 432 -16.04 10.89 -53.87
N PHE A 433 -17.23 10.51 -53.41
CA PHE A 433 -17.55 10.58 -51.98
C PHE A 433 -16.60 9.72 -51.14
N GLY A 434 -16.06 10.28 -50.05
CA GLY A 434 -15.08 9.60 -49.19
C GLY A 434 -13.65 9.55 -49.74
N TYR A 435 -13.35 10.24 -50.86
CA TYR A 435 -12.01 10.31 -51.45
C TYR A 435 -11.58 11.75 -51.75
N THR A 436 -10.34 12.08 -51.39
CA THR A 436 -9.67 13.33 -51.77
C THR A 436 -9.15 13.22 -53.19
N PHE A 437 -9.43 14.22 -54.04
CA PHE A 437 -8.81 14.35 -55.35
C PHE A 437 -7.40 14.96 -55.20
N LEU A 438 -6.37 14.23 -55.65
CA LEU A 438 -4.99 14.70 -55.61
C LEU A 438 -4.56 15.46 -56.87
N GLY A 439 -5.26 15.25 -57.99
CA GLY A 439 -4.86 15.71 -59.31
C GLY A 439 -4.97 14.60 -60.35
N TRP A 440 -4.24 14.75 -61.45
CA TRP A 440 -4.31 13.91 -62.64
C TRP A 440 -3.00 13.15 -62.88
N SER A 441 -3.08 11.97 -63.50
CA SER A 441 -1.92 11.24 -64.05
C SER A 441 -2.28 10.57 -65.38
N THR A 442 -1.27 10.24 -66.20
CA THR A 442 -1.45 9.46 -67.43
C THR A 442 -1.65 7.97 -67.16
N ASN A 443 -1.29 7.49 -65.96
CA ASN A 443 -1.51 6.12 -65.51
C ASN A 443 -2.80 6.02 -64.66
N SER A 444 -3.73 5.15 -65.06
CA SER A 444 -5.01 4.92 -64.36
C SER A 444 -4.86 4.29 -62.97
N SER A 445 -3.74 3.62 -62.70
CA SER A 445 -3.42 3.01 -61.41
C SER A 445 -2.47 3.87 -60.55
N ALA A 446 -2.22 5.12 -60.92
CA ALA A 446 -1.37 6.02 -60.15
C ALA A 446 -1.97 6.36 -58.76
N THR A 447 -1.14 6.29 -57.72
CA THR A 447 -1.48 6.67 -56.34
C THR A 447 -1.05 8.11 -55.99
N SER A 448 -0.21 8.72 -56.81
CA SER A 448 0.22 10.12 -56.75
C SER A 448 -0.17 10.86 -58.03
N ALA A 449 -0.54 12.13 -57.93
CA ALA A 449 -0.85 12.96 -59.08
C ALA A 449 0.44 13.50 -59.72
N THR A 450 0.49 13.45 -61.04
CA THR A 450 1.59 14.03 -61.85
C THR A 450 1.31 15.49 -62.21
N TYR A 451 0.02 15.85 -62.35
CA TYR A 451 -0.43 17.19 -62.76
C TYR A 451 -1.57 17.69 -61.87
N THR A 452 -1.63 18.99 -61.62
CA THR A 452 -2.72 19.65 -60.87
C THR A 452 -3.66 20.44 -61.80
N PRO A 453 -4.92 20.69 -61.40
CA PRO A 453 -5.79 21.65 -62.07
C PRO A 453 -5.09 23.01 -62.24
N GLY A 454 -5.15 23.59 -63.45
CA GLY A 454 -4.47 24.83 -63.80
C GLY A 454 -3.00 24.69 -64.24
N SER A 455 -2.35 23.53 -64.03
CA SER A 455 -1.00 23.27 -64.58
C SER A 455 -1.04 23.03 -66.10
N THR A 456 0.09 23.21 -66.79
CA THR A 456 0.20 22.94 -68.24
C THR A 456 0.77 21.56 -68.52
N ILE A 457 0.23 20.89 -69.54
CA ILE A 457 0.74 19.63 -70.08
C ILE A 457 1.05 19.81 -71.57
N SER A 458 2.28 19.48 -71.97
CA SER A 458 2.69 19.41 -73.37
C SER A 458 2.61 17.97 -73.85
N LEU A 459 2.08 17.77 -75.05
CA LEU A 459 1.78 16.44 -75.60
C LEU A 459 2.75 16.06 -76.73
N SER A 460 3.13 14.78 -76.77
CA SER A 460 3.79 14.12 -77.90
C SER A 460 2.90 13.06 -78.56
N SER A 461 1.71 12.79 -78.00
CA SER A 461 0.68 11.88 -78.49
C SER A 461 -0.69 12.24 -77.89
N ASN A 462 -1.77 11.66 -78.44
CA ASN A 462 -3.11 11.80 -77.86
C ASN A 462 -3.16 11.16 -76.47
N THR A 463 -3.60 11.92 -75.46
CA THR A 463 -3.41 11.58 -74.05
C THR A 463 -4.72 11.57 -73.27
N THR A 464 -4.88 10.59 -72.38
CA THR A 464 -5.97 10.55 -71.39
C THR A 464 -5.38 10.78 -70.01
N LEU A 465 -5.98 11.71 -69.25
CA LEU A 465 -5.66 11.96 -67.85
C LEU A 465 -6.69 11.29 -66.94
N TYR A 466 -6.21 10.45 -66.03
CA TYR A 466 -7.00 9.75 -65.02
C TYR A 466 -6.93 10.48 -63.68
N ALA A 467 -8.07 10.59 -63.01
CA ALA A 467 -8.15 11.19 -61.69
C ALA A 467 -7.46 10.31 -60.63
N VAL A 468 -6.64 10.92 -59.78
CA VAL A 468 -5.93 10.26 -58.68
C VAL A 468 -6.66 10.51 -57.37
N TRP A 469 -6.98 9.42 -56.65
CA TRP A 469 -7.87 9.41 -55.49
C TRP A 469 -7.16 8.89 -54.23
N LYS A 470 -7.23 9.65 -53.13
CA LYS A 470 -6.78 9.22 -51.80
C LYS A 470 -8.00 8.98 -50.89
N SER A 471 -8.15 7.78 -50.36
CA SER A 471 -9.24 7.43 -49.44
C SER A 471 -9.21 8.26 -48.15
N ALA A 472 -10.39 8.51 -47.55
CA ALA A 472 -10.52 9.34 -46.35
C ALA A 472 -9.61 8.89 -45.18
N GLN A 473 -8.83 9.84 -44.66
CA GLN A 473 -7.88 9.58 -43.57
C GLN A 473 -8.59 9.53 -42.21
N SER A 474 -8.27 8.53 -41.38
CA SER A 474 -8.78 8.45 -40.00
C SER A 474 -8.28 9.63 -39.17
N VAL A 475 -9.18 10.25 -38.41
CA VAL A 475 -8.83 11.27 -37.39
C VAL A 475 -9.42 10.88 -36.02
N SER A 476 -8.86 11.45 -34.95
CA SER A 476 -9.25 11.16 -33.57
C SER A 476 -9.50 12.46 -32.80
N ALA A 477 -10.42 12.42 -31.83
CA ALA A 477 -10.71 13.59 -31.00
C ALA A 477 -9.49 13.95 -30.12
N GLY A 478 -9.24 15.26 -29.96
CA GLY A 478 -8.08 15.81 -29.28
C GLY A 478 -6.93 16.21 -30.21
N ASN A 479 -6.75 15.51 -31.33
CA ASN A 479 -5.64 15.73 -32.27
C ASN A 479 -5.93 16.88 -33.24
N SER A 480 -4.88 17.62 -33.61
CA SER A 480 -4.89 18.59 -34.71
C SER A 480 -4.45 17.91 -36.00
N ASN A 481 -5.11 18.25 -37.12
CA ASN A 481 -4.93 17.61 -38.41
C ASN A 481 -4.72 18.70 -39.47
N THR A 482 -3.56 18.70 -40.13
CA THR A 482 -3.22 19.73 -41.12
C THR A 482 -3.87 19.43 -42.47
N VAL A 483 -4.44 20.47 -43.09
CA VAL A 483 -5.10 20.43 -44.40
C VAL A 483 -4.33 21.34 -45.35
N ASN A 484 -3.89 20.82 -46.51
CA ASN A 484 -3.14 21.58 -47.50
C ASN A 484 -3.92 21.67 -48.82
N ILE A 485 -4.47 22.84 -49.11
CA ILE A 485 -5.26 23.15 -50.30
C ILE A 485 -4.29 23.59 -51.39
N ALA A 486 -3.85 22.65 -52.22
CA ALA A 486 -2.81 22.86 -53.23
C ALA A 486 -3.30 23.58 -54.49
N PHE A 487 -4.61 23.49 -54.78
CA PHE A 487 -5.28 24.16 -55.89
C PHE A 487 -6.71 24.53 -55.51
N ALA A 488 -7.30 25.49 -56.22
CA ALA A 488 -8.67 25.95 -55.99
C ALA A 488 -9.68 24.79 -56.05
N GLU A 489 -10.75 24.87 -55.26
CA GLU A 489 -11.80 23.84 -55.14
C GLU A 489 -11.34 22.46 -54.62
N GLN A 490 -10.07 22.27 -54.25
CA GLN A 490 -9.62 21.02 -53.64
C GLN A 490 -10.29 20.80 -52.28
N ALA A 491 -10.81 19.58 -52.06
CA ALA A 491 -11.42 19.16 -50.81
C ALA A 491 -10.80 17.87 -50.28
N TRP A 492 -10.33 17.91 -49.03
CA TRP A 492 -9.79 16.77 -48.31
C TRP A 492 -10.90 16.03 -47.56
N TYR A 493 -10.89 14.71 -47.65
CA TYR A 493 -11.77 13.84 -46.89
C TYR A 493 -11.05 13.17 -45.72
N TYR A 494 -11.67 13.27 -44.55
CA TYR A 494 -11.29 12.56 -43.33
C TYR A 494 -12.48 11.72 -42.85
N LYS A 495 -12.21 10.71 -42.01
CA LYS A 495 -13.24 9.88 -41.37
C LYS A 495 -13.04 9.89 -39.86
N PHE A 496 -14.12 10.05 -39.12
CA PHE A 496 -14.14 10.12 -37.66
C PHE A 496 -15.20 9.18 -37.09
N THR A 497 -14.81 8.42 -36.08
CA THR A 497 -15.68 7.46 -35.38
C THR A 497 -15.55 7.77 -33.88
N PRO A 498 -16.54 8.43 -33.25
CA PRO A 498 -16.46 8.80 -31.85
C PRO A 498 -16.54 7.56 -30.95
N SER A 499 -15.70 7.53 -29.91
CA SER A 499 -15.66 6.44 -28.91
C SER A 499 -16.80 6.50 -27.88
N SER A 500 -17.59 7.57 -27.89
CA SER A 500 -18.75 7.77 -27.01
C SER A 500 -19.70 8.80 -27.63
N SER A 501 -21.01 8.64 -27.43
CA SER A 501 -21.98 9.61 -27.92
C SER A 501 -21.85 10.97 -27.21
N GLY A 502 -22.24 12.05 -27.89
CA GLY A 502 -22.24 13.40 -27.35
C GLY A 502 -21.96 14.46 -28.41
N GLU A 503 -21.82 15.72 -27.99
CA GLU A 503 -21.41 16.80 -28.89
C GLU A 503 -19.91 16.79 -29.17
N TYR A 504 -19.57 17.06 -30.43
CA TYR A 504 -18.21 17.26 -30.91
C TYR A 504 -18.14 18.56 -31.70
N THR A 505 -17.14 19.40 -31.40
CA THR A 505 -16.81 20.60 -32.17
C THR A 505 -15.71 20.28 -33.17
N PHE A 506 -15.95 20.61 -34.43
CA PHE A 506 -14.99 20.60 -35.53
C PHE A 506 -14.53 22.03 -35.74
N GLU A 507 -13.30 22.34 -35.35
CA GLU A 507 -12.78 23.71 -35.29
C GLU A 507 -11.46 23.80 -36.05
N SER A 508 -11.30 24.87 -36.84
CA SER A 508 -10.10 25.11 -37.64
C SER A 508 -9.34 26.36 -37.20
N THR A 509 -8.04 26.37 -37.48
CA THR A 509 -7.14 27.51 -37.26
C THR A 509 -6.15 27.61 -38.42
N GLY A 510 -6.02 28.81 -38.98
CA GLY A 510 -5.16 29.09 -40.12
C GLY A 510 -5.33 30.50 -40.65
N SER A 511 -4.53 30.85 -41.64
CA SER A 511 -4.57 32.15 -42.33
C SER A 511 -5.32 32.11 -43.67
N ILE A 512 -6.07 31.04 -43.93
CA ILE A 512 -6.94 30.93 -45.12
C ILE A 512 -8.38 30.69 -44.70
N ASP A 513 -9.27 31.34 -45.42
CA ASP A 513 -10.73 31.21 -45.30
C ASP A 513 -11.12 29.75 -45.52
N SER A 514 -11.65 29.06 -44.50
CA SER A 514 -11.71 27.60 -44.45
C SER A 514 -13.11 27.06 -44.15
N LYS A 515 -13.52 26.02 -44.90
CA LYS A 515 -14.90 25.48 -44.85
C LYS A 515 -14.92 23.98 -44.55
N VAL A 516 -15.90 23.55 -43.76
CA VAL A 516 -16.18 22.14 -43.46
C VAL A 516 -17.58 21.73 -43.92
N THR A 517 -17.72 20.46 -44.28
CA THR A 517 -19.01 19.77 -44.37
C THR A 517 -18.90 18.37 -43.77
N ILE A 518 -19.85 18.01 -42.91
CA ILE A 518 -19.88 16.76 -42.16
C ILE A 518 -21.01 15.88 -42.71
N TYR A 519 -20.69 14.62 -43.02
CA TYR A 519 -21.59 13.64 -43.61
C TYR A 519 -21.66 12.36 -42.77
N LYS A 520 -22.77 11.63 -42.87
CA LYS A 520 -22.84 10.21 -42.48
C LYS A 520 -22.11 9.31 -43.49
N ALA A 521 -21.93 8.04 -43.16
CA ALA A 521 -21.37 7.04 -44.06
C ALA A 521 -22.20 6.79 -45.35
N ASP A 522 -23.49 7.12 -45.34
CA ASP A 522 -24.40 7.02 -46.48
C ASP A 522 -24.34 8.23 -47.45
N GLY A 523 -23.55 9.26 -47.14
CA GLY A 523 -23.45 10.49 -47.93
C GLY A 523 -24.43 11.61 -47.51
N THR A 524 -25.32 11.38 -46.54
CA THR A 524 -26.21 12.42 -46.01
C THR A 524 -25.43 13.49 -45.26
N GLU A 525 -25.57 14.76 -45.66
CA GLU A 525 -25.01 15.89 -44.91
C GLU A 525 -25.74 16.05 -43.57
N ILE A 526 -24.97 16.28 -42.50
CA ILE A 526 -25.48 16.65 -41.17
C ILE A 526 -25.04 18.05 -40.73
N GLY A 527 -24.14 18.72 -41.45
CA GLY A 527 -23.95 20.17 -41.35
C GLY A 527 -22.64 20.69 -41.94
N SER A 528 -22.68 21.95 -42.37
CA SER A 528 -21.58 22.71 -42.98
C SER A 528 -21.35 24.06 -42.28
N ASP A 529 -20.12 24.57 -42.33
CA ASP A 529 -19.69 25.81 -41.66
C ASP A 529 -18.43 26.42 -42.27
N ASP A 530 -18.30 27.74 -42.22
CA ASP A 530 -17.24 28.55 -42.86
C ASP A 530 -16.58 29.51 -41.86
N ASP A 531 -17.39 30.18 -41.03
CA ASP A 531 -17.04 31.46 -40.39
C ASP A 531 -17.37 31.54 -38.89
N SER A 532 -17.85 30.45 -38.27
CA SER A 532 -18.20 30.44 -36.84
C SER A 532 -16.98 30.46 -35.89
N GLY A 533 -15.75 30.48 -36.42
CA GLY A 533 -14.49 30.43 -35.67
C GLY A 533 -13.54 31.59 -35.96
N ASP A 534 -12.41 31.61 -35.25
CA ASP A 534 -11.51 32.76 -35.22
C ASP A 534 -10.88 33.06 -36.58
N GLY A 535 -11.14 34.26 -37.13
CA GLY A 535 -10.49 34.78 -38.33
C GLY A 535 -10.88 34.08 -39.64
N SER A 536 -12.19 33.92 -39.89
CA SER A 536 -12.74 33.22 -41.07
C SER A 536 -12.31 31.75 -41.14
N ASN A 537 -12.36 31.08 -39.99
CA ASN A 537 -12.16 29.64 -39.90
C ASN A 537 -13.47 28.97 -39.44
N PHE A 538 -13.78 27.78 -39.94
CA PHE A 538 -14.98 27.05 -39.52
C PHE A 538 -14.91 26.58 -38.06
N LYS A 539 -16.07 26.56 -37.40
CA LYS A 539 -16.27 26.01 -36.05
C LYS A 539 -17.67 25.42 -35.88
N LYS A 540 -17.83 24.13 -36.22
CA LYS A 540 -19.15 23.46 -36.19
C LYS A 540 -19.30 22.44 -35.07
N THR A 541 -20.31 22.63 -34.24
CA THR A 541 -20.73 21.64 -33.22
C THR A 541 -21.79 20.69 -33.78
N ARG A 542 -21.65 19.38 -33.53
CA ARG A 542 -22.66 18.36 -33.81
C ARG A 542 -22.72 17.26 -32.75
N SER A 543 -23.94 16.84 -32.40
CA SER A 543 -24.21 15.60 -31.67
C SER A 543 -23.96 14.39 -32.56
N LEU A 544 -23.09 13.49 -32.11
CA LEU A 544 -22.69 12.28 -32.84
C LEU A 544 -22.90 11.02 -31.98
N THR A 545 -23.13 9.89 -32.63
CA THR A 545 -23.40 8.59 -32.01
C THR A 545 -22.14 7.74 -31.95
N SER A 546 -21.85 7.14 -30.79
CA SER A 546 -20.72 6.23 -30.59
C SER A 546 -20.63 5.15 -31.67
N GLY A 547 -19.42 4.83 -32.14
CA GLY A 547 -19.18 3.77 -33.13
C GLY A 547 -19.66 4.06 -34.55
N THR A 548 -20.48 5.10 -34.77
CA THR A 548 -20.92 5.50 -36.11
C THR A 548 -19.80 6.24 -36.82
N THR A 549 -19.48 5.87 -38.07
CA THR A 549 -18.44 6.58 -38.83
C THR A 549 -19.04 7.74 -39.62
N TYR A 550 -18.44 8.91 -39.46
CA TYR A 550 -18.78 10.15 -40.14
C TYR A 550 -17.64 10.58 -41.05
N TYR A 551 -17.97 11.19 -42.20
CA TYR A 551 -16.99 11.75 -43.13
C TYR A 551 -16.94 13.28 -42.99
N ILE A 552 -15.74 13.83 -43.02
CA ILE A 552 -15.48 15.26 -42.89
C ILE A 552 -14.83 15.72 -44.19
N LYS A 553 -15.50 16.58 -44.94
CA LYS A 553 -14.97 17.27 -46.12
C LYS A 553 -14.44 18.62 -45.66
N ALA A 554 -13.12 18.80 -45.66
CA ALA A 554 -12.44 20.02 -45.28
C ALA A 554 -11.82 20.66 -46.54
N PHE A 555 -12.16 21.93 -46.80
CA PHE A 555 -11.77 22.67 -48.00
C PHE A 555 -11.55 24.16 -47.67
N ALA A 556 -11.21 24.97 -48.67
CA ALA A 556 -11.19 26.42 -48.52
C ALA A 556 -12.53 27.03 -48.95
N TYR A 557 -12.86 28.22 -48.42
CA TYR A 557 -13.91 29.04 -49.00
C TYR A 557 -13.38 29.75 -50.26
N SER A 558 -14.20 29.79 -51.32
CA SER A 558 -13.80 30.30 -52.63
C SER A 558 -12.54 29.61 -53.20
N SER A 559 -11.84 30.26 -54.13
CA SER A 559 -10.67 29.72 -54.85
C SER A 559 -9.33 29.82 -54.08
N LYS A 560 -9.36 29.97 -52.76
CA LYS A 560 -8.17 30.12 -51.92
C LYS A 560 -7.33 28.83 -51.88
N THR A 561 -6.02 28.99 -51.74
CA THR A 561 -5.03 27.91 -51.56
C THR A 561 -4.13 28.21 -50.36
N GLY A 562 -3.44 27.20 -49.85
CA GLY A 562 -2.58 27.30 -48.67
C GLY A 562 -2.87 26.21 -47.64
N THR A 563 -2.45 26.44 -46.40
CA THR A 563 -2.52 25.43 -45.32
C THR A 563 -3.23 25.99 -44.08
N TYR A 564 -4.09 25.17 -43.48
CA TYR A 564 -4.66 25.37 -42.14
C TYR A 564 -4.59 24.05 -41.37
N SER A 565 -5.02 24.04 -40.10
CA SER A 565 -5.24 22.79 -39.37
C SER A 565 -6.62 22.78 -38.71
N PHE A 566 -7.22 21.61 -38.56
CA PHE A 566 -8.47 21.45 -37.83
C PHE A 566 -8.39 20.36 -36.76
N LYS A 567 -9.15 20.55 -35.69
CA LYS A 567 -9.24 19.65 -34.55
C LYS A 567 -10.69 19.23 -34.34
N VAL A 568 -10.86 17.96 -33.98
CA VAL A 568 -12.12 17.45 -33.44
C VAL A 568 -12.00 17.46 -31.92
N THR A 569 -12.85 18.21 -31.23
CA THR A 569 -12.88 18.28 -29.76
C THR A 569 -14.19 17.69 -29.27
N LYS A 570 -14.16 16.72 -28.34
CA LYS A 570 -15.38 16.32 -27.64
C LYS A 570 -15.78 17.45 -26.69
N ASN A 571 -17.00 17.95 -26.82
CA ASN A 571 -17.53 18.92 -25.88
C ASN A 571 -17.83 18.20 -24.57
N THR A 572 -16.93 18.36 -23.61
CA THR A 572 -17.17 17.98 -22.22
C THR A 572 -17.77 19.20 -21.56
N PRO A 573 -19.06 19.21 -21.14
CA PRO A 573 -19.58 20.35 -20.42
C PRO A 573 -18.79 20.54 -19.13
N ALA A 574 -18.62 21.79 -18.68
CA ALA A 574 -17.91 22.09 -17.45
C ALA A 574 -18.45 21.23 -16.29
N SER A 575 -17.59 20.74 -15.40
CA SER A 575 -17.99 19.87 -14.31
C SER A 575 -17.55 20.47 -12.99
N TYR A 576 -18.48 20.55 -12.04
CA TYR A 576 -18.26 21.17 -10.74
C TYR A 576 -18.25 20.11 -9.64
N THR A 577 -17.28 20.21 -8.73
CA THR A 577 -17.24 19.38 -7.52
C THR A 577 -18.08 20.03 -6.44
N VAL A 578 -19.10 19.31 -5.96
CA VAL A 578 -19.85 19.65 -4.76
C VAL A 578 -19.33 18.76 -3.63
N SER A 579 -18.58 19.35 -2.72
CA SER A 579 -18.04 18.68 -1.53
C SER A 579 -18.99 18.81 -0.35
N PHE A 580 -19.04 17.80 0.52
CA PHE A 580 -19.98 17.69 1.63
C PHE A 580 -19.23 17.60 2.96
N ASN A 581 -19.21 18.68 3.73
CA ASN A 581 -18.65 18.70 5.07
C ASN A 581 -19.75 18.48 6.12
N ALA A 582 -19.70 17.36 6.84
CA ALA A 582 -20.72 16.97 7.79
C ALA A 582 -20.70 17.73 9.15
N ASN A 583 -19.80 18.70 9.37
CA ASN A 583 -19.75 19.52 10.59
C ASN A 583 -19.79 18.69 11.90
N GLY A 584 -18.85 17.76 12.02
CA GLY A 584 -18.76 16.83 13.16
C GLY A 584 -19.81 15.71 13.16
N GLY A 585 -20.43 15.43 12.01
CA GLY A 585 -21.09 14.16 11.70
C GLY A 585 -20.31 13.37 10.65
N SER A 586 -20.94 12.37 10.03
CA SER A 586 -20.45 11.66 8.85
C SER A 586 -21.38 11.87 7.65
N VAL A 587 -20.86 11.69 6.44
CA VAL A 587 -21.63 11.75 5.18
C VAL A 587 -21.00 10.83 4.14
N SER A 588 -21.82 10.22 3.30
CA SER A 588 -21.39 9.46 2.13
C SER A 588 -22.36 9.70 0.97
N PRO A 589 -21.89 10.00 -0.26
CA PRO A 589 -20.50 10.32 -0.59
C PRO A 589 -20.04 11.64 0.06
N THR A 590 -18.72 11.83 0.17
CA THR A 590 -18.10 13.07 0.70
C THR A 590 -17.97 14.18 -0.36
N SER A 591 -18.12 13.84 -1.63
CA SER A 591 -18.23 14.79 -2.75
C SER A 591 -18.88 14.14 -3.96
N VAL A 592 -19.49 14.92 -4.84
CA VAL A 592 -19.94 14.49 -6.18
C VAL A 592 -19.49 15.46 -7.26
N ILE A 593 -19.21 14.93 -8.46
CA ILE A 593 -18.91 15.71 -9.65
C ILE A 593 -20.22 15.88 -10.44
N VAL A 594 -20.60 17.12 -10.72
CA VAL A 594 -21.86 17.49 -11.37
C VAL A 594 -21.58 18.23 -12.67
N THR A 595 -22.09 17.70 -13.77
CA THR A 595 -22.07 18.39 -15.07
C THR A 595 -22.86 19.70 -15.01
N ALA A 596 -22.27 20.79 -15.47
CA ALA A 596 -22.88 22.13 -15.48
C ALA A 596 -24.23 22.10 -16.19
N GLY A 597 -25.24 22.68 -15.55
CA GLY A 597 -26.64 22.59 -15.99
C GLY A 597 -27.46 21.58 -15.20
N ASN A 598 -26.86 20.49 -14.71
CA ASN A 598 -27.51 19.47 -13.90
C ASN A 598 -27.46 19.79 -12.40
N SER A 599 -28.22 19.03 -11.61
CA SER A 599 -28.21 19.11 -10.14
C SER A 599 -27.67 17.82 -9.52
N ALA A 600 -26.93 17.93 -8.42
CA ALA A 600 -26.72 16.83 -7.49
C ALA A 600 -27.93 16.66 -6.56
N THR A 601 -28.26 15.43 -6.19
CA THR A 601 -29.05 15.18 -4.97
C THR A 601 -28.12 15.35 -3.77
N LEU A 602 -28.48 16.21 -2.82
CA LEU A 602 -27.70 16.43 -1.61
C LEU A 602 -27.85 15.20 -0.68
N PRO A 603 -26.75 14.55 -0.25
CA PRO A 603 -26.84 13.40 0.65
C PRO A 603 -27.42 13.79 2.00
N THR A 604 -27.97 12.81 2.72
CA THR A 604 -28.39 12.99 4.12
C THR A 604 -27.23 12.62 5.03
N PRO A 605 -26.58 13.60 5.69
CA PRO A 605 -25.50 13.32 6.64
C PRO A 605 -26.07 12.72 7.93
N ALA A 606 -25.26 11.96 8.65
CA ALA A 606 -25.62 11.36 9.93
C ALA A 606 -24.73 11.90 11.05
N LYS A 607 -25.33 12.44 12.12
CA LYS A 607 -24.64 12.79 13.36
C LYS A 607 -25.31 12.08 14.52
N LYS A 608 -24.50 11.51 15.41
CA LYS A 608 -24.97 10.71 16.55
C LYS A 608 -24.22 11.11 17.81
N TYR A 609 -24.92 11.11 18.93
CA TYR A 609 -24.35 11.15 20.28
C TYR A 609 -24.66 9.86 21.02
N THR A 610 -23.86 9.52 22.01
CA THR A 610 -24.07 8.34 22.86
C THR A 610 -24.79 8.75 24.14
N LEU A 611 -25.91 8.08 24.43
CA LEU A 611 -26.58 8.11 25.73
C LEU A 611 -26.18 6.85 26.51
N SER A 612 -25.28 6.99 27.48
CA SER A 612 -24.79 5.90 28.32
C SER A 612 -25.52 5.82 29.65
N TYR A 613 -25.53 4.63 30.26
CA TYR A 613 -26.16 4.40 31.57
C TYR A 613 -25.15 3.83 32.57
N ASN A 614 -25.16 4.36 33.79
CA ASN A 614 -24.33 3.91 34.89
C ASN A 614 -25.24 3.57 36.09
N ALA A 615 -25.19 2.31 36.55
CA ALA A 615 -26.05 1.84 37.65
C ALA A 615 -25.67 2.43 39.03
N ASN A 616 -24.62 3.25 39.13
CA ASN A 616 -24.29 4.08 40.29
C ASN A 616 -24.30 3.30 41.61
N ASN A 617 -23.35 2.36 41.74
CA ASN A 617 -23.25 1.39 42.83
C ASN A 617 -24.41 0.36 42.90
N GLY A 618 -25.13 0.17 41.79
CA GLY A 618 -26.00 -0.97 41.51
C GLY A 618 -25.48 -1.80 40.32
N SER A 619 -26.29 -2.76 39.85
CA SER A 619 -26.00 -3.65 38.72
C SER A 619 -27.13 -3.64 37.68
N GLY A 620 -26.88 -4.16 36.48
CA GLY A 620 -27.90 -4.25 35.41
C GLY A 620 -28.24 -2.90 34.77
N ALA A 621 -27.25 -2.04 34.55
CA ALA A 621 -27.44 -0.85 33.70
C ALA A 621 -27.86 -1.27 32.28
N PRO A 622 -28.77 -0.54 31.61
CA PRO A 622 -29.04 -0.72 30.19
C PRO A 622 -27.79 -0.45 29.33
N SER A 623 -27.71 -1.09 28.17
CA SER A 623 -26.69 -0.78 27.17
C SER A 623 -26.82 0.66 26.65
N SER A 624 -25.69 1.30 26.33
CA SER A 624 -25.67 2.65 25.77
C SER A 624 -26.39 2.73 24.42
N GLN A 625 -27.11 3.82 24.19
CA GLN A 625 -27.91 4.06 23.00
C GLN A 625 -27.27 5.11 22.08
N SER A 626 -27.29 4.84 20.77
CA SER A 626 -27.02 5.87 19.75
C SER A 626 -28.23 6.79 19.59
N VAL A 627 -28.03 8.10 19.79
CA VAL A 627 -29.03 9.16 19.63
C VAL A 627 -28.70 9.96 18.37
N SER A 628 -29.52 9.80 17.32
CA SER A 628 -29.34 10.57 16.08
C SER A 628 -29.75 12.03 16.27
N VAL A 629 -28.95 12.95 15.71
CA VAL A 629 -29.30 14.37 15.56
C VAL A 629 -29.82 14.57 14.14
N SER A 630 -31.01 15.16 14.01
CA SER A 630 -31.58 15.46 12.70
C SER A 630 -30.74 16.50 11.94
N CYS A 631 -30.53 16.24 10.65
CA CYS A 631 -30.03 17.23 9.69
C CYS A 631 -31.15 18.27 9.44
N LYS A 632 -30.85 19.58 9.56
CA LYS A 632 -31.72 20.66 9.05
C LYS A 632 -31.56 20.81 7.54
N GLY A 633 -30.35 20.61 7.05
CA GLY A 633 -29.99 20.79 5.65
C GLY A 633 -28.53 21.14 5.47
N TRP A 634 -28.24 21.75 4.33
CA TRP A 634 -26.92 22.18 3.88
C TRP A 634 -26.87 23.70 3.72
N SER A 635 -25.72 24.30 4.00
CA SER A 635 -25.44 25.72 3.81
C SER A 635 -24.10 25.93 3.10
N THR A 636 -23.91 27.09 2.47
CA THR A 636 -22.63 27.48 1.85
C THR A 636 -21.60 28.02 2.86
N SER A 637 -22.01 28.29 4.10
CA SER A 637 -21.14 28.73 5.20
C SER A 637 -20.99 27.66 6.27
N ASN A 638 -19.78 27.53 6.81
CA ASN A 638 -19.45 26.61 7.91
C ASN A 638 -20.04 27.03 9.27
N THR A 639 -20.43 28.30 9.44
CA THR A 639 -20.98 28.86 10.69
C THR A 639 -22.50 29.11 10.67
N ALA A 640 -23.20 28.70 9.62
CA ALA A 640 -24.62 29.01 9.46
C ALA A 640 -25.53 28.30 10.49
N SER A 641 -26.43 29.06 11.12
CA SER A 641 -27.43 28.55 12.07
C SER A 641 -28.70 27.98 11.39
N SER A 642 -28.93 28.37 10.13
CA SER A 642 -29.99 27.92 9.22
C SER A 642 -29.41 27.25 7.98
N ALA A 643 -30.17 26.31 7.41
CA ALA A 643 -29.84 25.67 6.14
C ALA A 643 -30.39 26.48 4.95
N SER A 644 -29.68 26.48 3.83
CA SER A 644 -30.12 27.06 2.56
C SER A 644 -30.80 26.02 1.65
N TYR A 645 -30.50 24.73 1.84
CA TYR A 645 -31.00 23.61 1.05
C TYR A 645 -31.33 22.44 1.98
N SER A 646 -32.42 21.70 1.73
CA SER A 646 -32.80 20.56 2.58
C SER A 646 -31.90 19.34 2.34
N CYS A 647 -31.73 18.48 3.35
CA CYS A 647 -31.10 17.17 3.17
C CYS A 647 -31.96 16.37 2.16
N GLY A 648 -31.35 15.77 1.13
CA GLY A 648 -32.07 15.10 0.04
C GLY A 648 -32.62 16.01 -1.07
N SER A 649 -32.53 17.35 -0.98
CA SER A 649 -32.96 18.23 -2.09
C SER A 649 -31.96 18.23 -3.24
N SER A 650 -32.38 18.73 -4.41
CA SER A 650 -31.46 18.95 -5.53
C SER A 650 -30.69 20.28 -5.37
N TYR A 651 -29.43 20.30 -5.80
CA TYR A 651 -28.57 21.49 -5.81
C TYR A 651 -27.80 21.59 -7.14
N LYS A 652 -27.88 22.75 -7.79
CA LYS A 652 -27.28 23.03 -9.10
C LYS A 652 -26.06 23.94 -8.95
N PRO A 653 -24.82 23.40 -8.98
CA PRO A 653 -23.61 24.21 -8.88
C PRO A 653 -23.36 25.04 -10.14
N THR A 654 -22.71 26.19 -9.95
CA THR A 654 -22.12 27.05 -11.00
C THR A 654 -20.61 27.23 -10.83
N THR A 655 -20.03 26.64 -9.78
CA THR A 655 -18.61 26.60 -9.46
C THR A 655 -18.33 25.42 -8.50
N ASN A 656 -17.07 25.08 -8.26
CA ASN A 656 -16.69 24.14 -7.20
C ASN A 656 -17.05 24.74 -5.83
N ILE A 657 -17.72 23.96 -4.98
CA ILE A 657 -18.24 24.46 -3.69
C ILE A 657 -18.19 23.38 -2.62
N THR A 658 -17.94 23.78 -1.37
CA THR A 658 -18.20 22.93 -0.20
C THR A 658 -19.49 23.37 0.44
N LEU A 659 -20.42 22.44 0.62
CA LEU A 659 -21.61 22.60 1.43
C LEU A 659 -21.37 22.01 2.82
N TYR A 660 -21.88 22.70 3.84
CA TYR A 660 -21.69 22.40 5.26
C TYR A 660 -23.02 21.97 5.88
N ALA A 661 -23.01 20.86 6.62
CA ALA A 661 -24.22 20.32 7.24
C ALA A 661 -24.65 21.19 8.43
N VAL A 662 -25.92 21.58 8.43
CA VAL A 662 -26.55 22.33 9.51
C VAL A 662 -27.43 21.36 10.32
N TRP A 663 -27.23 21.35 11.63
CA TRP A 663 -27.88 20.41 12.55
C TRP A 663 -28.97 21.08 13.39
N TYR A 664 -29.94 20.30 13.86
CA TYR A 664 -30.71 20.68 15.05
C TYR A 664 -29.79 20.64 16.28
N SER A 665 -30.08 21.46 17.30
CA SER A 665 -29.18 21.62 18.47
C SER A 665 -29.04 20.35 19.31
N ASN A 666 -30.13 19.57 19.41
CA ASN A 666 -30.21 18.36 20.22
C ASN A 666 -30.70 17.18 19.36
N GLY A 667 -30.20 15.98 19.65
CA GLY A 667 -30.88 14.72 19.30
C GLY A 667 -31.83 14.31 20.43
N SER A 668 -32.88 13.55 20.12
CA SER A 668 -33.87 13.08 21.10
C SER A 668 -33.89 11.55 21.17
N ALA A 669 -33.97 11.00 22.38
CA ALA A 669 -34.03 9.56 22.63
C ALA A 669 -34.95 9.23 23.81
N THR A 670 -35.57 8.06 23.77
CA THR A 670 -36.30 7.49 24.90
C THR A 670 -35.34 6.77 25.83
N ILE A 671 -35.30 7.17 27.10
CA ILE A 671 -34.53 6.51 28.16
C ILE A 671 -35.02 5.07 28.33
N SER A 672 -34.10 4.12 28.46
CA SER A 672 -34.44 2.71 28.54
C SER A 672 -35.45 2.39 29.65
N SER A 673 -36.43 1.55 29.31
CA SER A 673 -37.43 1.00 30.24
C SER A 673 -36.82 0.00 31.22
N THR A 674 -35.67 -0.60 30.89
CA THR A 674 -34.90 -1.48 31.78
C THR A 674 -34.42 -0.70 33.00
N LYS A 675 -34.69 -1.25 34.19
CA LYS A 675 -34.33 -0.66 35.48
C LYS A 675 -33.18 -1.45 36.09
N PRO A 676 -32.07 -0.81 36.48
CA PRO A 676 -31.00 -1.48 37.23
C PRO A 676 -31.51 -1.93 38.61
N THR A 677 -30.75 -2.79 39.28
CA THR A 677 -31.05 -3.27 40.64
C THR A 677 -29.90 -2.98 41.60
N ARG A 678 -30.21 -2.75 42.88
CA ARG A 678 -29.21 -2.56 43.95
C ARG A 678 -29.76 -3.17 45.24
N SER A 679 -29.05 -4.14 45.81
CA SER A 679 -29.54 -4.88 46.98
C SER A 679 -29.84 -3.94 48.16
N GLY A 680 -31.05 -4.02 48.72
CA GLY A 680 -31.52 -3.14 49.79
C GLY A 680 -31.98 -1.74 49.35
N TYR A 681 -32.05 -1.43 48.06
CA TYR A 681 -32.49 -0.11 47.55
C TYR A 681 -33.54 -0.24 46.42
N THR A 682 -34.52 0.65 46.44
CA THR A 682 -35.46 0.90 45.34
C THR A 682 -34.84 1.89 44.35
N PHE A 683 -34.91 1.57 43.06
CA PHE A 683 -34.54 2.46 41.95
C PHE A 683 -35.59 3.58 41.80
N LEU A 684 -35.17 4.84 41.83
CA LEU A 684 -36.04 6.01 41.65
C LEU A 684 -36.11 6.53 40.20
N GLY A 685 -35.07 6.26 39.40
CA GLY A 685 -34.91 6.84 38.06
C GLY A 685 -33.46 7.26 37.80
N TRP A 686 -33.28 8.13 36.82
CA TRP A 686 -31.97 8.55 36.30
C TRP A 686 -31.71 10.04 36.54
N SER A 687 -30.44 10.46 36.60
CA SER A 687 -30.01 11.86 36.56
C SER A 687 -28.71 11.99 35.77
N THR A 688 -28.39 13.18 35.26
CA THR A 688 -27.10 13.47 34.60
C THR A 688 -25.94 13.64 35.59
N SER A 689 -26.21 13.76 36.90
CA SER A 689 -25.19 13.75 37.96
C SER A 689 -25.17 12.41 38.72
N SER A 690 -23.97 11.92 39.02
CA SER A 690 -23.74 10.74 39.87
C SER A 690 -24.11 10.97 41.34
N SER A 691 -24.07 12.22 41.81
CA SER A 691 -24.37 12.62 43.19
C SER A 691 -25.86 12.95 43.44
N ALA A 692 -26.73 12.81 42.44
CA ALA A 692 -28.14 13.19 42.53
C ALA A 692 -28.91 12.35 43.57
N SER A 693 -29.55 13.02 44.53
CA SER A 693 -30.42 12.40 45.54
C SER A 693 -31.87 12.22 45.06
N SER A 694 -32.26 12.85 43.95
CA SER A 694 -33.55 12.71 43.28
C SER A 694 -33.36 12.41 41.79
N ALA A 695 -34.27 11.63 41.21
CA ALA A 695 -34.24 11.33 39.78
C ALA A 695 -34.74 12.53 38.97
N SER A 696 -33.97 12.93 37.95
CA SER A 696 -34.32 13.98 37.00
C SER A 696 -35.14 13.44 35.81
N TYR A 697 -35.03 12.14 35.53
CA TYR A 697 -35.71 11.45 34.44
C TYR A 697 -36.20 10.07 34.90
N SER A 698 -37.32 9.59 34.34
CA SER A 698 -37.85 8.25 34.59
C SER A 698 -37.43 7.27 33.49
N SER A 699 -37.35 5.97 33.82
CA SER A 699 -37.22 4.93 32.78
C SER A 699 -38.43 5.00 31.83
N GLY A 700 -38.17 5.13 30.53
CA GLY A 700 -39.19 5.33 29.50
C GLY A 700 -39.50 6.78 29.12
N SER A 701 -38.95 7.81 29.80
CA SER A 701 -39.14 9.22 29.38
C SER A 701 -38.21 9.61 28.24
N SER A 702 -38.57 10.64 27.46
CA SER A 702 -37.67 11.23 26.48
C SER A 702 -36.60 12.13 27.13
N ILE A 703 -35.40 12.14 26.55
CA ILE A 703 -34.32 13.07 26.86
C ILE A 703 -33.78 13.67 25.56
N SER A 704 -33.45 14.96 25.59
CA SER A 704 -32.77 15.66 24.50
C SER A 704 -31.33 15.94 24.87
N ILE A 705 -30.37 15.54 24.03
CA ILE A 705 -28.93 15.69 24.28
C ILE A 705 -28.22 16.39 23.12
N SER A 706 -27.31 17.30 23.45
CA SER A 706 -26.48 18.07 22.52
C SER A 706 -25.04 17.55 22.40
N SER A 707 -24.68 16.53 23.18
CA SER A 707 -23.38 15.86 23.23
C SER A 707 -23.52 14.45 23.84
N ASN A 708 -22.43 13.68 23.88
CA ASN A 708 -22.39 12.40 24.60
C ASN A 708 -22.74 12.62 26.08
N THR A 709 -23.71 11.86 26.59
CA THR A 709 -24.33 12.07 27.91
C THR A 709 -24.41 10.75 28.68
N THR A 710 -24.02 10.76 29.96
CA THR A 710 -24.19 9.61 30.85
C THR A 710 -25.29 9.88 31.87
N LEU A 711 -26.19 8.91 32.03
CA LEU A 711 -27.24 8.91 33.05
C LEU A 711 -26.88 7.95 34.18
N TYR A 712 -26.93 8.45 35.40
CA TYR A 712 -26.63 7.75 36.65
C TYR A 712 -27.92 7.35 37.36
N ALA A 713 -27.97 6.12 37.87
CA ALA A 713 -29.12 5.64 38.63
C ALA A 713 -29.23 6.32 40.01
N VAL A 714 -30.46 6.62 40.42
CA VAL A 714 -30.77 7.22 41.73
C VAL A 714 -31.52 6.20 42.60
N TRP A 715 -31.17 6.14 43.89
CA TRP A 715 -31.50 5.03 44.79
C TRP A 715 -32.10 5.48 46.12
N LYS A 716 -33.15 4.80 46.59
CA LYS A 716 -33.75 4.99 47.93
C LYS A 716 -33.63 3.69 48.74
N LYS A 717 -33.09 3.75 49.96
CA LYS A 717 -32.91 2.56 50.82
C LYS A 717 -34.26 2.00 51.30
N ASN A 718 -34.37 0.68 51.35
CA ASN A 718 -35.58 -0.04 51.77
C ASN A 718 -35.56 -0.36 53.29
N PRO A 719 -36.71 -0.39 53.98
CA PRO A 719 -36.81 -0.86 55.37
C PRO A 719 -36.83 -2.39 55.46
N THR A 720 -36.45 -2.93 56.62
CA THR A 720 -36.42 -4.38 56.93
C THR A 720 -37.35 -4.75 58.08
N THR A 721 -38.01 -5.91 57.99
CA THR A 721 -38.98 -6.41 58.97
C THR A 721 -38.42 -7.60 59.75
N SER A 722 -38.70 -7.67 61.05
CA SER A 722 -38.29 -8.76 61.94
C SER A 722 -39.39 -9.12 62.95
N TYR A 723 -39.32 -10.34 63.48
CA TYR A 723 -40.25 -10.89 64.47
C TYR A 723 -39.52 -11.28 65.75
N THR A 724 -40.14 -11.09 66.90
CA THR A 724 -39.61 -11.51 68.20
C THR A 724 -40.26 -12.82 68.65
N VAL A 725 -39.44 -13.83 68.92
CA VAL A 725 -39.85 -15.07 69.57
C VAL A 725 -39.51 -14.97 71.06
N ASN A 726 -40.50 -15.09 71.93
CA ASN A 726 -40.33 -15.09 73.38
C ASN A 726 -40.37 -16.53 73.92
N TYR A 727 -39.54 -16.82 74.92
CA TYR A 727 -39.38 -18.14 75.52
C TYR A 727 -39.80 -18.09 76.99
N ASN A 728 -40.97 -18.67 77.30
CA ASN A 728 -41.50 -18.75 78.66
C ASN A 728 -41.27 -20.16 79.23
N ALA A 729 -40.37 -20.28 80.20
CA ALA A 729 -40.02 -21.56 80.82
C ALA A 729 -41.14 -22.21 81.66
N ASN A 730 -42.34 -21.62 81.72
CA ASN A 730 -43.55 -22.21 82.30
C ASN A 730 -43.35 -22.69 83.75
N GLY A 731 -42.84 -21.78 84.59
CA GLY A 731 -42.42 -22.04 85.98
C GLY A 731 -41.03 -22.67 86.13
N GLY A 732 -40.22 -22.71 85.06
CA GLY A 732 -38.78 -22.98 85.10
C GLY A 732 -37.95 -21.71 84.81
N SER A 733 -36.73 -21.90 84.32
CA SER A 733 -35.82 -20.86 83.81
C SER A 733 -35.38 -21.16 82.38
N VAL A 734 -35.08 -20.11 81.60
CA VAL A 734 -34.54 -20.22 80.24
C VAL A 734 -33.65 -19.02 79.94
N SER A 735 -32.58 -19.24 79.16
CA SER A 735 -31.74 -18.18 78.63
C SER A 735 -31.30 -18.54 77.20
N PRO A 736 -31.39 -17.61 76.21
CA PRO A 736 -32.07 -16.31 76.32
C PRO A 736 -33.59 -16.46 76.52
N SER A 737 -34.24 -15.43 77.05
CA SER A 737 -35.70 -15.38 77.24
C SER A 737 -36.47 -14.89 76.01
N SER A 738 -35.78 -14.39 74.98
CA SER A 738 -36.33 -14.09 73.66
C SER A 738 -35.24 -14.05 72.59
N ALA A 739 -35.63 -14.01 71.31
CA ALA A 739 -34.76 -13.77 70.17
C ALA A 739 -35.50 -13.00 69.07
N THR A 740 -34.83 -12.04 68.43
CA THR A 740 -35.36 -11.29 67.28
C THR A 740 -34.82 -11.87 65.98
N VAL A 741 -35.70 -12.16 65.03
CA VAL A 741 -35.41 -12.92 63.80
C VAL A 741 -35.93 -12.14 62.60
N THR A 742 -35.08 -11.86 61.61
CA THR A 742 -35.51 -11.25 60.35
C THR A 742 -36.54 -12.14 59.64
N ALA A 743 -37.62 -11.55 59.13
CA ALA A 743 -38.72 -12.30 58.53
C ALA A 743 -38.21 -13.22 57.40
N GLY A 744 -38.51 -14.53 57.51
CA GLY A 744 -38.05 -15.55 56.57
C GLY A 744 -36.87 -16.41 57.06
N ASN A 745 -36.18 -16.03 58.14
CA ASN A 745 -35.15 -16.85 58.78
C ASN A 745 -35.71 -17.68 59.95
N SER A 746 -34.93 -18.66 60.42
CA SER A 746 -35.24 -19.50 61.58
C SER A 746 -34.31 -19.21 62.76
N VAL A 747 -34.71 -19.61 63.96
CA VAL A 747 -33.93 -19.52 65.21
C VAL A 747 -33.92 -20.86 65.93
N THR A 748 -32.80 -21.22 66.56
CA THR A 748 -32.69 -22.42 67.39
C THR A 748 -33.36 -22.19 68.74
N LEU A 749 -34.28 -23.07 69.13
CA LEU A 749 -34.99 -22.97 70.40
C LEU A 749 -34.06 -23.30 71.59
N PRO A 750 -33.98 -22.47 72.63
CA PRO A 750 -33.13 -22.75 73.79
C PRO A 750 -33.63 -23.98 74.57
N THR A 751 -32.76 -24.58 75.38
CA THR A 751 -33.14 -25.64 76.32
C THR A 751 -33.41 -25.03 77.69
N PRO A 752 -34.66 -24.98 78.17
CA PRO A 752 -35.01 -24.49 79.50
C PRO A 752 -34.65 -25.52 80.58
N SER A 753 -34.54 -25.09 81.83
CA SER A 753 -34.40 -25.95 83.01
C SER A 753 -35.51 -25.69 84.04
N LYS A 754 -35.96 -26.74 84.74
CA LYS A 754 -36.92 -26.64 85.85
C LYS A 754 -36.63 -27.74 86.86
N THR A 755 -36.66 -27.41 88.15
CA THR A 755 -36.53 -28.38 89.23
C THR A 755 -37.88 -28.61 89.91
N ALA A 756 -38.11 -29.84 90.33
CA ALA A 756 -39.15 -30.24 91.27
C ALA A 756 -38.48 -30.65 92.58
N THR A 757 -38.94 -30.10 93.70
CA THR A 757 -38.39 -30.40 95.02
C THR A 757 -39.13 -31.57 95.65
N ILE A 758 -38.42 -32.61 96.11
CA ILE A 758 -38.96 -33.59 97.04
C ILE A 758 -38.56 -33.23 98.47
N THR A 759 -39.56 -32.91 99.28
CA THR A 759 -39.39 -32.50 100.68
C THR A 759 -39.66 -33.68 101.59
N TYR A 760 -38.70 -34.00 102.45
CA TYR A 760 -38.81 -35.08 103.41
C TYR A 760 -39.34 -34.53 104.74
N ASN A 761 -40.58 -34.86 105.09
CA ASN A 761 -41.18 -34.45 106.36
C ASN A 761 -41.03 -35.58 107.39
N ALA A 762 -40.33 -35.31 108.49
CA ALA A 762 -40.08 -36.28 109.56
C ALA A 762 -41.34 -36.78 110.29
N ASN A 763 -42.51 -36.17 110.08
CA ASN A 763 -43.81 -36.66 110.53
C ASN A 763 -43.85 -37.07 112.02
N GLY A 764 -43.37 -36.18 112.90
CA GLY A 764 -43.24 -36.42 114.34
C GLY A 764 -41.92 -37.06 114.79
N GLY A 765 -40.98 -37.32 113.88
CA GLY A 765 -39.57 -37.58 114.16
C GLY A 765 -38.67 -36.35 113.95
N SER A 766 -37.36 -36.57 113.90
CA SER A 766 -36.33 -35.59 113.58
C SER A 766 -35.30 -36.18 112.59
N GLY A 767 -34.34 -35.37 112.12
CA GLY A 767 -33.28 -35.84 111.22
C GLY A 767 -33.75 -36.35 109.85
N ALA A 768 -34.89 -35.86 109.35
CA ALA A 768 -35.25 -36.10 107.94
C ALA A 768 -34.24 -35.43 106.99
N PRO A 769 -34.00 -36.02 105.81
CA PRO A 769 -33.07 -35.45 104.82
C PRO A 769 -33.44 -34.02 104.43
N SER A 770 -32.43 -33.28 103.98
CA SER A 770 -32.60 -32.06 103.20
C SER A 770 -33.55 -32.29 102.01
N SER A 771 -34.36 -31.29 101.67
CA SER A 771 -35.24 -31.37 100.49
C SER A 771 -34.41 -31.43 99.20
N GLN A 772 -34.57 -32.49 98.43
CA GLN A 772 -33.77 -32.71 97.22
C GLN A 772 -34.42 -32.08 95.99
N ASN A 773 -33.65 -31.32 95.22
CA ASN A 773 -34.09 -30.74 93.96
C ASN A 773 -33.83 -31.70 92.79
N VAL A 774 -34.87 -31.95 91.99
CA VAL A 774 -34.88 -32.95 90.91
C VAL A 774 -35.18 -32.26 89.59
N SER A 775 -34.23 -32.26 88.66
CA SER A 775 -34.44 -31.67 87.33
C SER A 775 -35.55 -32.41 86.57
N LEU A 776 -36.58 -31.67 86.17
CA LEU A 776 -37.60 -32.14 85.23
C LEU A 776 -37.01 -32.12 83.81
N SER A 777 -37.27 -33.18 83.05
CA SER A 777 -36.84 -33.27 81.65
C SER A 777 -37.57 -32.23 80.79
N CYS A 778 -36.84 -31.45 79.99
CA CYS A 778 -37.46 -30.65 78.94
C CYS A 778 -38.07 -31.59 77.91
N SER A 779 -39.40 -31.58 77.75
CA SER A 779 -40.08 -32.34 76.68
C SER A 779 -40.20 -31.54 75.39
N GLY A 780 -40.01 -30.22 75.45
CA GLY A 780 -39.98 -29.31 74.31
C GLY A 780 -40.74 -28.02 74.57
N TRP A 781 -41.13 -27.36 73.48
CA TRP A 781 -41.83 -26.09 73.44
C TRP A 781 -43.21 -26.26 72.76
N SER A 782 -44.20 -25.50 73.21
CA SER A 782 -45.53 -25.38 72.59
C SER A 782 -45.95 -23.92 72.48
N THR A 783 -46.88 -23.58 71.60
CA THR A 783 -47.51 -22.24 71.54
C THR A 783 -48.57 -22.02 72.63
N SER A 784 -48.94 -23.05 73.39
CA SER A 784 -49.86 -22.95 74.54
C SER A 784 -49.16 -23.19 75.87
N SER A 785 -49.49 -22.37 76.88
CA SER A 785 -49.02 -22.50 78.26
C SER A 785 -49.55 -23.74 78.99
N THR A 786 -50.66 -24.32 78.52
CA THR A 786 -51.34 -25.48 79.15
C THR A 786 -51.11 -26.80 78.42
N ALA A 787 -50.23 -26.83 77.41
CA ALA A 787 -49.99 -28.02 76.59
C ALA A 787 -49.39 -29.18 77.40
N SER A 788 -50.01 -30.37 77.29
CA SER A 788 -49.57 -31.62 77.92
C SER A 788 -48.48 -32.37 77.12
N SER A 789 -48.22 -31.94 75.89
CA SER A 789 -47.15 -32.42 75.00
C SER A 789 -46.53 -31.25 74.23
N ALA A 790 -45.27 -31.39 73.84
CA ALA A 790 -44.56 -30.37 73.06
C ALA A 790 -44.88 -30.47 71.57
N SER A 791 -44.81 -29.33 70.87
CA SER A 791 -44.95 -29.23 69.42
C SER A 791 -43.59 -29.10 68.71
N TYR A 792 -42.56 -28.64 69.42
CA TYR A 792 -41.20 -28.45 68.94
C TYR A 792 -40.21 -28.96 69.99
N SER A 793 -39.08 -29.53 69.59
CA SER A 793 -38.10 -30.09 70.55
C SER A 793 -37.20 -29.00 71.16
N CYS A 794 -36.69 -29.23 72.36
CA CYS A 794 -35.63 -28.40 72.95
C CYS A 794 -34.40 -28.47 72.01
N GLY A 795 -33.83 -27.34 71.61
CA GLY A 795 -32.72 -27.30 70.64
C GLY A 795 -33.10 -27.42 69.16
N SER A 796 -34.37 -27.61 68.78
CA SER A 796 -34.76 -27.64 67.36
C SER A 796 -34.86 -26.25 66.73
N SER A 797 -34.81 -26.17 65.40
CA SER A 797 -35.02 -24.90 64.68
C SER A 797 -36.51 -24.55 64.56
N TYR A 798 -36.86 -23.28 64.79
CA TYR A 798 -38.20 -22.72 64.69
C TYR A 798 -38.22 -21.48 63.79
N LYS A 799 -39.23 -21.37 62.92
CA LYS A 799 -39.35 -20.31 61.91
C LYS A 799 -40.55 -19.39 62.21
N PRO A 800 -40.36 -18.21 62.83
CA PRO A 800 -41.47 -17.31 63.12
C PRO A 800 -42.00 -16.65 61.84
N THR A 801 -43.32 -16.67 61.69
CA THR A 801 -44.09 -15.87 60.71
C THR A 801 -44.75 -14.63 61.33
N ALA A 802 -44.71 -14.53 62.66
CA ALA A 802 -45.18 -13.41 63.47
C ALA A 802 -44.48 -13.42 64.85
N ASN A 803 -44.64 -12.34 65.63
CA ASN A 803 -44.22 -12.33 67.04
C ASN A 803 -44.94 -13.44 67.81
N THR A 804 -44.19 -14.33 68.46
CA THR A 804 -44.73 -15.56 69.05
C THR A 804 -44.14 -15.81 70.43
N THR A 805 -44.95 -16.23 71.39
CA THR A 805 -44.46 -16.76 72.67
C THR A 805 -44.56 -18.28 72.66
N LEU A 806 -43.46 -18.96 72.98
CA LEU A 806 -43.41 -20.40 73.20
C LEU A 806 -43.28 -20.69 74.70
N TYR A 807 -43.97 -21.74 75.15
CA TYR A 807 -44.03 -22.19 76.53
C TYR A 807 -43.38 -23.57 76.68
N ALA A 808 -42.54 -23.74 77.70
CA ALA A 808 -41.88 -25.01 77.96
C ALA A 808 -42.86 -26.07 78.48
N VAL A 809 -42.73 -27.29 77.96
CA VAL A 809 -43.48 -28.47 78.38
C VAL A 809 -42.54 -29.40 79.14
N TRP A 810 -42.97 -29.83 80.33
CA TRP A 810 -42.12 -30.51 81.31
C TRP A 810 -42.49 -31.99 81.45
N GLY A 811 -41.48 -32.84 81.27
CA GLY A 811 -41.57 -34.27 81.52
C GLY A 811 -41.37 -34.60 83.00
N LYS A 812 -41.35 -35.91 83.30
CA LYS A 812 -41.00 -36.38 84.65
C LYS A 812 -39.52 -36.14 84.92
N GLY A 813 -39.19 -35.73 86.14
CA GLY A 813 -37.83 -35.83 86.70
C GLY A 813 -37.73 -37.10 87.54
N THR A 814 -36.61 -37.80 87.51
CA THR A 814 -36.38 -39.00 88.33
C THR A 814 -35.25 -38.75 89.32
N THR A 815 -35.48 -39.02 90.60
CA THR A 815 -34.42 -39.05 91.62
C THR A 815 -34.43 -40.37 92.37
N THR A 816 -33.29 -40.73 92.94
CA THR A 816 -33.21 -41.74 94.00
C THR A 816 -33.56 -41.06 95.31
N LEU A 817 -34.55 -41.57 96.06
CA LEU A 817 -34.85 -41.08 97.41
C LEU A 817 -33.63 -41.22 98.31
N SER A 818 -33.43 -40.26 99.21
CA SER A 818 -32.29 -40.28 100.12
C SER A 818 -32.22 -41.59 100.91
N SER A 819 -31.02 -42.19 100.96
CA SER A 819 -30.71 -43.34 101.79
C SER A 819 -30.73 -42.99 103.29
N THR A 820 -30.57 -41.71 103.62
CA THR A 820 -30.73 -41.17 104.97
C THR A 820 -32.16 -41.39 105.46
N LYS A 821 -32.29 -42.25 106.46
CA LYS A 821 -33.55 -42.49 107.17
C LYS A 821 -33.70 -41.41 108.26
N PRO A 822 -34.88 -40.82 108.50
CA PRO A 822 -35.12 -39.99 109.68
C PRO A 822 -35.07 -40.84 110.95
N THR A 823 -35.03 -40.17 112.10
CA THR A 823 -35.07 -40.80 113.43
C THR A 823 -36.33 -40.42 114.18
N ARG A 824 -36.83 -41.34 115.01
CA ARG A 824 -37.88 -41.04 115.99
C ARG A 824 -37.67 -41.96 117.17
N ALA A 825 -37.57 -41.40 118.38
CA ALA A 825 -37.22 -42.15 119.57
C ALA A 825 -38.20 -43.31 119.78
N GLY A 826 -37.70 -44.54 119.66
CA GLY A 826 -38.50 -45.76 119.76
C GLY A 826 -39.41 -46.08 118.56
N TYR A 827 -39.17 -45.59 117.33
CA TYR A 827 -40.06 -45.83 116.15
C TYR A 827 -39.33 -46.13 114.83
N THR A 828 -39.55 -47.31 114.19
CA THR A 828 -38.79 -47.72 112.99
C THR A 828 -39.23 -46.89 111.82
N PHE A 829 -38.26 -46.35 111.11
CA PHE A 829 -38.51 -45.76 109.82
C PHE A 829 -38.81 -46.86 108.78
N LEU A 830 -40.09 -47.02 108.42
CA LEU A 830 -40.55 -48.01 107.44
C LEU A 830 -40.33 -47.58 105.99
N GLY A 831 -40.00 -46.31 105.74
CA GLY A 831 -40.01 -45.70 104.42
C GLY A 831 -40.92 -44.48 104.37
N TRP A 832 -41.14 -43.97 103.16
CA TRP A 832 -41.84 -42.73 102.87
C TRP A 832 -43.20 -42.99 102.20
N ALA A 833 -44.17 -42.09 102.39
CA ALA A 833 -45.43 -42.06 101.64
C ALA A 833 -45.85 -40.63 101.30
N ASN A 834 -46.73 -40.45 100.32
CA ASN A 834 -47.26 -39.14 99.94
C ASN A 834 -48.27 -38.59 100.98
N ASP A 835 -48.97 -39.47 101.71
CA ASP A 835 -49.83 -39.08 102.85
C ASP A 835 -49.09 -39.29 104.18
N LYS A 836 -49.17 -38.29 105.06
CA LYS A 836 -48.68 -38.33 106.45
C LYS A 836 -49.35 -39.38 107.32
N ASN A 837 -50.56 -39.81 106.95
CA ASN A 837 -51.37 -40.76 107.73
C ASN A 837 -51.23 -42.22 107.25
N ALA A 838 -50.39 -42.49 106.24
CA ALA A 838 -50.24 -43.84 105.69
C ALA A 838 -49.70 -44.82 106.75
N THR A 839 -50.32 -46.01 106.84
CA THR A 839 -49.97 -47.05 107.82
C THR A 839 -48.82 -47.96 107.36
N SER A 840 -48.39 -47.82 106.11
CA SER A 840 -47.22 -48.47 105.51
C SER A 840 -46.53 -47.50 104.54
N ALA A 841 -45.27 -47.79 104.19
CA ALA A 841 -44.50 -46.94 103.28
C ALA A 841 -44.73 -47.31 101.81
N GLU A 842 -44.99 -46.29 100.98
CA GLU A 842 -45.13 -46.41 99.52
C GLU A 842 -43.76 -46.52 98.83
N PHE A 843 -42.72 -45.89 99.40
CA PHE A 843 -41.37 -45.83 98.83
C PHE A 843 -40.31 -46.13 99.89
N GLN A 844 -39.32 -46.96 99.54
CA GLN A 844 -38.18 -47.22 100.40
C GLN A 844 -37.06 -46.20 100.16
N SER A 845 -36.34 -45.81 101.22
CA SER A 845 -35.12 -45.00 101.08
C SER A 845 -34.12 -45.69 100.14
N GLY A 846 -33.53 -44.94 99.21
CA GLY A 846 -32.69 -45.49 98.14
C GLY A 846 -33.44 -45.99 96.89
N THR A 847 -34.78 -45.89 96.81
CA THR A 847 -35.53 -46.23 95.58
C THR A 847 -35.66 -45.05 94.62
N LYS A 848 -35.72 -45.32 93.31
CA LYS A 848 -35.97 -44.28 92.30
C LYS A 848 -37.46 -43.95 92.20
N VAL A 849 -37.80 -42.67 92.40
CA VAL A 849 -39.15 -42.13 92.23
C VAL A 849 -39.20 -41.14 91.06
N SER A 850 -40.40 -40.94 90.51
CA SER A 850 -40.63 -40.03 89.37
C SER A 850 -41.58 -38.90 89.77
N LEU A 851 -41.12 -37.65 89.63
CA LEU A 851 -41.87 -36.44 90.01
C LEU A 851 -42.37 -35.69 88.77
N LYS A 852 -43.56 -35.11 88.85
CA LYS A 852 -44.10 -34.13 87.89
C LYS A 852 -44.04 -32.68 88.39
N GLY A 853 -43.66 -32.49 89.65
CA GLY A 853 -43.69 -31.22 90.39
C GLY A 853 -43.28 -31.47 91.84
N ASN A 854 -43.34 -30.44 92.69
CA ASN A 854 -42.93 -30.55 94.08
C ASN A 854 -43.83 -31.53 94.84
N VAL A 855 -43.24 -32.38 95.68
CA VAL A 855 -43.93 -33.37 96.50
C VAL A 855 -43.34 -33.35 97.90
N THR A 856 -44.19 -33.28 98.92
CA THR A 856 -43.77 -33.60 100.30
C THR A 856 -44.07 -35.08 100.54
N ILE A 857 -43.06 -35.84 100.90
CA ILE A 857 -43.22 -37.21 101.38
C ILE A 857 -42.98 -37.26 102.89
N TYR A 858 -43.81 -38.04 103.57
CA TYR A 858 -43.87 -38.11 105.01
C TYR A 858 -43.25 -39.40 105.51
N ALA A 859 -42.53 -39.32 106.61
CA ALA A 859 -41.90 -40.47 107.23
C ALA A 859 -42.96 -41.38 107.87
N ILE A 860 -42.94 -42.67 107.53
CA ILE A 860 -43.87 -43.66 108.08
C ILE A 860 -43.16 -44.50 109.14
N TRP A 861 -43.82 -44.68 110.28
CA TRP A 861 -43.20 -45.04 111.55
C TRP A 861 -43.85 -46.26 112.21
N LYS A 862 -43.03 -47.18 112.75
CA LYS A 862 -43.46 -48.38 113.51
C LYS A 862 -42.37 -48.85 114.47
N ALA A 863 -42.42 -48.54 115.77
CA ALA A 863 -41.58 -49.08 116.87
C ALA A 863 -40.14 -49.64 116.56
N ASP A 864 -39.04 -48.89 116.81
CA ASP A 864 -37.61 -49.29 116.51
C ASP A 864 -36.65 -49.40 117.70
N THR A 865 -35.47 -49.94 117.36
CA THR A 865 -34.21 -49.89 118.14
C THR A 865 -32.98 -49.15 117.48
N SER A 866 -33.12 -48.27 116.45
CA SER A 866 -32.39 -46.95 116.18
C SER A 866 -31.13 -46.67 115.20
N THR A 867 -31.28 -45.80 114.12
CA THR A 867 -30.46 -44.55 113.62
C THR A 867 -29.44 -44.42 112.32
N PRO A 868 -29.11 -43.21 111.63
CA PRO A 868 -28.78 -42.89 110.13
C PRO A 868 -27.64 -41.84 109.54
N VAL A 869 -27.77 -41.04 108.37
CA VAL A 869 -26.70 -40.54 107.32
C VAL A 869 -26.77 -39.08 106.49
N PRO A 870 -26.10 -38.63 105.29
CA PRO A 870 -25.67 -37.18 104.83
C PRO A 870 -25.83 -36.54 103.29
N ASP A 871 -25.07 -35.46 102.81
CA ASP A 871 -25.16 -34.47 101.57
C ASP A 871 -23.77 -33.95 100.85
N ASP A 872 -23.40 -33.02 99.83
CA ASP A 872 -23.77 -32.00 98.68
C ASP A 872 -22.54 -31.69 97.60
N VAL A 873 -22.13 -30.69 96.67
CA VAL A 873 -22.38 -29.25 96.08
C VAL A 873 -21.50 -28.74 94.76
N LEU A 874 -21.69 -27.54 94.05
CA LEU A 874 -20.78 -26.56 93.19
C LEU A 874 -20.81 -26.20 91.56
N THR A 875 -20.17 -25.10 90.94
CA THR A 875 -20.22 -24.56 89.45
C THR A 875 -19.29 -23.31 88.87
N VAL A 876 -19.01 -23.00 87.51
CA VAL A 876 -18.23 -21.76 86.89
C VAL A 876 -18.44 -21.11 85.37
N ARG A 877 -17.47 -20.48 84.55
CA ARG A 877 -17.56 -19.46 83.31
C ARG A 877 -16.50 -19.56 82.05
N THR A 878 -16.16 -18.78 80.91
CA THR A 878 -16.15 -17.32 80.31
C THR A 878 -16.11 -16.96 78.67
N LYS A 879 -15.11 -16.29 77.93
CA LYS A 879 -15.15 -15.51 76.53
C LYS A 879 -13.77 -15.22 75.69
N SER A 880 -13.45 -14.48 74.51
CA SER A 880 -13.91 -14.08 73.05
C SER A 880 -13.02 -13.00 72.16
N LEU A 881 -12.84 -12.92 70.75
CA LEU A 881 -12.10 -11.82 69.87
C LEU A 881 -12.21 -11.71 68.22
N ARG A 882 -11.56 -10.75 67.40
CA ARG A 882 -11.64 -10.35 65.87
C ARG A 882 -10.28 -10.14 65.00
N LEU A 883 -10.24 -9.79 63.65
CA LEU A 883 -9.03 -9.66 62.68
C LEU A 883 -9.19 -8.79 61.32
N ASP A 884 -8.10 -8.45 60.55
CA ASP A 884 -7.96 -7.64 59.25
C ASP A 884 -6.72 -8.01 58.31
N LEU A 885 -6.40 -7.35 57.13
CA LEU A 885 -5.38 -7.74 56.07
C LEU A 885 -4.80 -6.58 55.15
N GLU A 886 -3.69 -6.76 54.38
CA GLU A 886 -2.97 -5.74 53.51
C GLU A 886 -2.26 -6.33 52.22
N GLU A 887 -1.50 -5.54 51.42
CA GLU A 887 -1.19 -5.72 49.95
C GLU A 887 0.07 -6.55 49.51
N VAL A 888 0.30 -6.77 48.19
CA VAL A 888 1.15 -7.82 47.57
C VAL A 888 2.08 -7.33 46.42
N VAL A 889 3.34 -7.84 46.39
CA VAL A 889 4.28 -7.82 45.23
C VAL A 889 5.07 -9.16 45.20
N ASP A 890 5.73 -9.50 44.08
CA ASP A 890 6.77 -10.54 43.97
C ASP A 890 6.40 -12.02 44.18
N GLY A 891 5.21 -12.43 43.72
CA GLY A 891 4.86 -13.85 43.47
C GLY A 891 4.75 -14.75 44.72
N ARG A 892 5.08 -14.21 45.90
CA ARG A 892 4.92 -14.82 47.23
C ARG A 892 3.70 -14.17 47.89
N SER A 893 2.90 -14.94 48.61
CA SER A 893 1.76 -14.40 49.36
C SER A 893 1.95 -14.62 50.85
N THR A 894 1.80 -13.54 51.63
CA THR A 894 1.86 -13.52 53.10
C THR A 894 0.46 -13.35 53.68
N ILE A 895 0.12 -14.13 54.70
CA ILE A 895 -1.11 -13.98 55.50
C ILE A 895 -0.69 -13.89 56.96
N THR A 896 -1.17 -12.88 57.70
CA THR A 896 -0.78 -12.62 59.10
C THR A 896 -2.01 -12.53 60.01
N MET A 897 -2.16 -13.46 60.95
CA MET A 897 -3.37 -13.59 61.79
C MET A 897 -3.16 -13.09 63.23
N LYS A 898 -3.59 -11.86 63.60
CA LYS A 898 -3.48 -11.34 64.98
C LYS A 898 -4.65 -11.74 65.89
N ARG A 899 -4.42 -12.48 66.99
CA ARG A 899 -5.45 -12.74 68.01
C ARG A 899 -4.92 -13.08 69.41
N THR A 900 -5.40 -12.35 70.42
CA THR A 900 -5.02 -12.53 71.82
C THR A 900 -5.65 -13.78 72.47
N ASN A 901 -4.82 -14.56 73.16
CA ASN A 901 -5.15 -15.74 73.99
C ASN A 901 -5.86 -16.94 73.32
N LEU A 902 -5.07 -17.77 72.65
CA LEU A 902 -5.24 -19.24 72.62
C LEU A 902 -3.92 -19.88 73.08
N GLY A 903 -3.94 -20.65 74.18
CA GLY A 903 -2.74 -21.25 74.76
C GLY A 903 -2.31 -22.54 74.06
N ASN A 904 -0.99 -22.75 73.94
CA ASN A 904 -0.28 -24.01 73.64
C ASN A 904 -0.99 -24.97 72.65
N CYS A 905 -1.35 -24.47 71.47
CA CYS A 905 -1.84 -25.28 70.35
C CYS A 905 -0.74 -25.39 69.28
N LYS A 906 -0.53 -26.58 68.69
CA LYS A 906 0.44 -26.76 67.59
C LYS A 906 -0.28 -26.67 66.23
N LEU A 907 0.29 -25.90 65.31
CA LEU A 907 -0.14 -25.77 63.93
C LEU A 907 0.59 -26.82 63.06
N VAL A 908 -0.11 -27.45 62.12
CA VAL A 908 0.47 -28.33 61.10
C VAL A 908 -0.27 -28.14 59.77
N ALA A 909 0.47 -28.07 58.67
CA ALA A 909 -0.04 -28.02 57.30
C ALA A 909 0.57 -29.17 56.46
N SER A 910 -0.10 -29.56 55.39
CA SER A 910 0.34 -30.63 54.49
C SER A 910 -0.25 -30.44 53.09
N CYS A 911 0.55 -30.64 52.04
CA CYS A 911 0.13 -30.56 50.63
C CYS A 911 0.08 -31.96 49.99
N SER A 912 -0.51 -32.08 48.79
CA SER A 912 -0.67 -33.38 48.12
C SER A 912 -0.53 -33.29 46.59
N THR A 913 0.43 -34.06 46.06
CA THR A 913 0.74 -34.33 44.64
C THR A 913 1.41 -33.19 43.84
N PRO A 914 2.28 -33.50 42.86
CA PRO A 914 3.24 -34.62 42.91
C PRO A 914 4.69 -34.24 42.54
N GLU A 915 5.11 -32.97 42.58
CA GLU A 915 6.55 -32.64 42.45
C GLU A 915 6.97 -31.35 43.20
N ALA A 916 6.57 -31.21 44.47
CA ALA A 916 7.09 -30.16 45.37
C ALA A 916 7.01 -30.54 46.87
N LEU A 917 8.03 -30.09 47.61
CA LEU A 917 8.06 -29.71 49.04
C LEU A 917 7.17 -30.48 50.05
N ASN A 918 7.83 -31.28 50.89
CA ASN A 918 7.41 -31.41 52.30
C ASN A 918 8.03 -30.26 53.10
N LEU A 919 7.21 -29.58 53.92
CA LEU A 919 7.66 -28.57 54.89
C LEU A 919 6.96 -28.81 56.24
N GLU A 920 7.73 -29.28 57.23
CA GLU A 920 7.29 -29.26 58.64
C GLU A 920 7.92 -28.05 59.35
N PHE A 921 7.11 -27.35 60.15
CA PHE A 921 7.58 -26.34 61.09
C PHE A 921 7.25 -26.77 62.52
N THR A 922 8.21 -26.61 63.43
CA THR A 922 8.07 -27.01 64.85
C THR A 922 8.70 -25.97 65.76
N GLU A 923 7.91 -24.98 66.20
CA GLU A 923 8.23 -24.22 67.40
C GLU A 923 6.99 -23.61 68.06
N SER A 924 7.18 -22.92 69.19
CA SER A 924 6.11 -22.52 70.12
C SER A 924 5.72 -21.07 69.95
N ILE A 925 4.42 -20.80 69.79
CA ILE A 925 3.91 -19.45 69.50
C ILE A 925 3.66 -18.69 70.82
N TYR A 926 4.44 -17.64 71.04
CA TYR A 926 4.12 -16.51 71.91
C TYR A 926 3.92 -15.26 71.03
N GLU A 927 3.10 -14.34 71.50
CA GLU A 927 2.62 -13.14 70.77
C GLU A 927 1.71 -13.42 69.56
N ASP A 928 0.96 -12.39 69.17
CA ASP A 928 -0.41 -12.56 68.69
C ASP A 928 -0.56 -13.07 67.24
N SER A 929 0.50 -13.23 66.43
CA SER A 929 0.34 -13.62 65.01
C SER A 929 1.41 -14.53 64.40
N VAL A 930 0.93 -15.52 63.64
CA VAL A 930 1.70 -16.37 62.72
C VAL A 930 1.60 -15.84 61.29
N THR A 931 2.69 -15.94 60.54
CA THR A 931 2.75 -15.69 59.09
C THR A 931 3.21 -16.97 58.37
N LEU A 932 2.61 -17.27 57.21
CA LEU A 932 2.89 -18.50 56.45
C LEU A 932 3.26 -18.14 55.00
N ASN A 933 4.44 -18.59 54.57
CA ASN A 933 5.03 -18.31 53.25
C ASN A 933 5.03 -19.59 52.41
N VAL A 934 4.82 -19.46 51.09
CA VAL A 934 4.88 -20.57 50.13
C VAL A 934 5.71 -20.15 48.91
N GLU A 935 6.75 -20.92 48.60
CA GLU A 935 7.52 -20.83 47.35
C GLU A 935 7.11 -21.98 46.41
N THR A 936 6.96 -21.69 45.12
CA THR A 936 6.49 -22.65 44.10
C THR A 936 7.56 -23.06 43.08
N ASN A 937 8.76 -22.47 43.14
CA ASN A 937 9.96 -22.83 42.36
C ASN A 937 9.71 -23.12 40.86
N GLY A 938 8.84 -22.33 40.22
CA GLY A 938 8.53 -22.42 38.78
C GLY A 938 7.51 -23.51 38.38
N VAL A 939 7.01 -24.31 39.31
CA VAL A 939 6.03 -25.39 39.02
C VAL A 939 4.61 -24.81 38.93
N LYS A 940 3.88 -25.14 37.85
CA LYS A 940 2.60 -24.52 37.49
C LYS A 940 1.42 -25.45 37.77
N GLY A 941 0.37 -24.95 38.43
CA GLY A 941 -0.82 -25.75 38.75
C GLY A 941 -1.81 -25.09 39.72
N GLU A 942 -2.82 -25.87 40.10
CA GLU A 942 -3.72 -25.56 41.24
C GLU A 942 -3.23 -26.30 42.48
N PHE A 943 -3.09 -25.59 43.61
CA PHE A 943 -2.66 -26.13 44.90
C PHE A 943 -3.79 -25.98 45.93
N ILE A 944 -3.88 -26.91 46.89
CA ILE A 944 -4.84 -26.84 48.00
C ILE A 944 -4.10 -26.97 49.33
N VAL A 945 -4.26 -25.97 50.19
CA VAL A 945 -3.65 -25.91 51.52
C VAL A 945 -4.70 -26.22 52.58
N TYR A 946 -4.32 -27.07 53.53
CA TYR A 946 -5.13 -27.45 54.69
C TYR A 946 -4.46 -26.96 55.98
N VAL A 947 -5.24 -26.37 56.88
CA VAL A 947 -4.76 -25.85 58.17
C VAL A 947 -5.54 -26.53 59.30
N ARG A 948 -4.83 -27.13 60.26
CA ARG A 948 -5.41 -27.76 61.46
C ARG A 948 -4.73 -27.26 62.72
N LEU A 949 -5.54 -26.94 63.73
CA LEU A 949 -5.11 -26.60 65.09
C LEU A 949 -5.34 -27.81 66.01
N TYR A 950 -4.30 -28.23 66.73
CA TYR A 950 -4.37 -29.34 67.69
C TYR A 950 -4.11 -28.85 69.12
N ASN A 951 -4.82 -29.41 70.10
CA ASN A 951 -4.46 -29.26 71.51
C ASN A 951 -3.21 -30.10 71.89
N SER A 952 -2.75 -29.94 73.13
CA SER A 952 -1.65 -30.73 73.72
C SER A 952 -1.88 -32.25 73.71
N SER A 953 -3.14 -32.71 73.64
CA SER A 953 -3.54 -34.11 73.53
C SER A 953 -3.72 -34.59 72.07
N LYS A 954 -3.20 -33.84 71.08
CA LYS A 954 -3.34 -34.09 69.63
C LYS A 954 -4.79 -34.19 69.12
N THR A 955 -5.77 -33.71 69.87
CA THR A 955 -7.16 -33.58 69.41
C THR A 955 -7.29 -32.32 68.54
N VAL A 956 -7.97 -32.44 67.40
CA VAL A 956 -8.31 -31.28 66.55
C VAL A 956 -9.23 -30.35 67.32
N LEU A 957 -8.79 -29.11 67.54
CA LEU A 957 -9.59 -28.01 68.10
C LEU A 957 -10.29 -27.20 67.01
N TYR A 958 -9.64 -27.07 65.86
CA TYR A 958 -10.16 -26.39 64.69
C TYR A 958 -9.61 -27.04 63.42
N GLN A 959 -10.50 -27.34 62.48
CA GLN A 959 -10.18 -27.76 61.12
C GLN A 959 -11.13 -27.00 60.20
N GLU A 960 -10.56 -26.18 59.32
CA GLU A 960 -11.28 -25.60 58.19
C GLU A 960 -10.91 -26.38 56.92
N GLU A 961 -11.82 -26.39 55.95
CA GLU A 961 -11.66 -27.21 54.75
C GLU A 961 -11.29 -26.35 53.53
N GLN A 962 -10.08 -26.59 53.02
CA GLN A 962 -9.58 -26.21 51.70
C GLN A 962 -9.45 -24.70 51.39
N ILE A 963 -8.23 -24.18 51.53
CA ILE A 963 -7.81 -22.94 50.84
C ILE A 963 -7.26 -23.34 49.47
N LYS A 964 -7.86 -22.85 48.38
CA LYS A 964 -7.43 -23.14 47.00
C LYS A 964 -6.60 -21.99 46.43
N VAL A 965 -5.45 -22.31 45.84
CA VAL A 965 -4.51 -21.39 45.18
C VAL A 965 -4.30 -21.83 43.74
N VAL A 966 -4.20 -20.90 42.78
CA VAL A 966 -4.14 -21.22 41.34
C VAL A 966 -3.12 -20.36 40.64
N VAL A 967 -2.11 -20.99 40.02
CA VAL A 967 -1.08 -20.32 39.20
C VAL A 967 -1.33 -20.66 37.73
N LYS A 968 -1.33 -19.65 36.85
CA LYS A 968 -1.59 -19.78 35.41
C LYS A 968 -0.54 -19.05 34.59
N ASP A 969 -0.26 -19.56 33.40
CA ASP A 969 0.52 -18.84 32.39
C ASP A 969 -0.31 -17.76 31.69
N THR A 970 0.26 -16.56 31.63
CA THR A 970 0.11 -15.64 30.50
C THR A 970 1.31 -15.81 29.56
N PRO A 971 1.13 -15.72 28.23
CA PRO A 971 2.25 -15.84 27.28
C PRO A 971 3.20 -14.66 27.41
N TYR A 972 4.51 -14.92 27.38
CA TYR A 972 5.53 -13.87 27.31
C TYR A 972 5.64 -13.33 25.88
N ASP A 973 5.53 -12.02 25.73
CA ASP A 973 6.10 -11.35 24.55
C ASP A 973 7.62 -11.49 24.63
N THR A 974 8.21 -12.20 23.67
CA THR A 974 9.65 -12.52 23.66
C THR A 974 10.42 -11.49 22.85
N ILE A 975 11.45 -10.89 23.44
CA ILE A 975 12.26 -9.81 22.89
C ILE A 975 13.68 -10.32 22.68
N TYR A 976 14.10 -10.46 21.44
CA TYR A 976 15.49 -10.80 21.08
C TYR A 976 16.31 -9.52 20.96
N LEU A 977 17.45 -9.45 21.65
CA LEU A 977 18.37 -8.31 21.63
C LEU A 977 19.77 -8.76 21.21
N ASN A 978 20.48 -7.95 20.44
CA ASN A 978 21.93 -8.14 20.30
C ASN A 978 22.65 -7.44 21.46
N TYR A 979 23.84 -7.94 21.80
CA TYR A 979 24.70 -7.30 22.79
C TYR A 979 24.98 -5.82 22.44
N LYS A 980 24.54 -4.91 23.34
CA LYS A 980 24.48 -3.42 23.27
C LYS A 980 23.16 -2.79 22.77
N ASP A 981 22.19 -3.53 22.25
CA ASP A 981 20.91 -2.94 21.84
C ASP A 981 20.05 -2.52 23.05
N THR A 982 19.13 -1.58 22.81
CA THR A 982 18.08 -1.17 23.77
C THR A 982 16.69 -1.26 23.14
N TYR A 983 15.73 -1.82 23.88
CA TYR A 983 14.32 -1.92 23.49
C TYR A 983 13.46 -1.03 24.40
N SER A 984 12.35 -0.51 23.87
CA SER A 984 11.47 0.42 24.58
C SER A 984 10.02 0.00 24.38
N VAL A 985 9.36 -0.44 25.47
CA VAL A 985 7.98 -0.94 25.46
C VAL A 985 6.99 0.22 25.51
N ASN A 986 6.90 1.00 24.44
CA ASN A 986 6.06 2.20 24.42
C ASN A 986 4.56 1.90 24.28
N ASN A 987 3.88 1.64 25.40
CA ASN A 987 2.53 2.15 25.64
C ASN A 987 2.64 3.29 26.65
N GLY A 988 2.07 4.45 26.31
CA GLY A 988 2.61 5.72 26.81
C GLY A 988 1.97 6.28 28.09
N SER A 989 2.68 6.16 29.20
CA SER A 989 2.84 7.24 30.19
C SER A 989 4.21 7.14 30.87
N ASP A 990 4.77 8.28 31.29
CA ASP A 990 5.85 8.28 32.27
C ASP A 990 5.32 7.69 33.60
N TYR A 991 6.24 7.18 34.43
CA TYR A 991 5.98 6.38 35.65
C TYR A 991 5.50 4.93 35.39
N ALA A 992 6.47 4.03 35.41
CA ALA A 992 6.31 2.58 35.57
C ALA A 992 7.64 2.05 36.15
N THR A 993 7.59 1.13 37.12
CA THR A 993 8.77 0.47 37.65
C THR A 993 9.09 -0.80 36.85
N TYR A 994 10.39 -1.04 36.67
CA TYR A 994 10.91 -2.17 35.89
C TYR A 994 12.08 -2.84 36.61
N GLU A 995 12.07 -4.16 36.63
CA GLU A 995 13.14 -4.98 37.24
C GLU A 995 13.46 -6.18 36.35
N SER A 996 14.71 -6.65 36.39
CA SER A 996 15.23 -7.77 35.61
C SER A 996 15.83 -8.80 36.56
N GLU A 997 15.45 -10.08 36.41
CA GLU A 997 15.95 -11.17 37.26
C GLU A 997 17.49 -11.27 37.24
N ASP A 998 18.09 -11.08 36.07
CA ASP A 998 19.53 -10.92 35.90
C ASP A 998 19.87 -9.61 35.16
N SER A 999 20.13 -8.56 35.94
CA SER A 999 20.60 -7.26 35.45
C SER A 999 21.97 -7.29 34.74
N SER A 1000 22.76 -8.37 34.91
CA SER A 1000 24.03 -8.57 34.21
C SER A 1000 23.83 -9.08 32.78
N ILE A 1001 22.75 -9.81 32.50
CA ILE A 1001 22.33 -10.22 31.15
C ILE A 1001 21.61 -9.05 30.46
N ALA A 1002 20.60 -8.45 31.11
CA ALA A 1002 19.97 -7.22 30.64
C ALA A 1002 19.41 -6.37 31.79
N SER A 1003 19.69 -5.07 31.79
CA SER A 1003 19.20 -4.11 32.80
C SER A 1003 18.17 -3.15 32.21
N VAL A 1004 17.29 -2.60 33.04
CA VAL A 1004 16.38 -1.51 32.63
C VAL A 1004 16.89 -0.16 33.16
N ASP A 1005 16.79 0.90 32.36
CA ASP A 1005 17.09 2.27 32.81
C ASP A 1005 15.91 2.93 33.56
N SER A 1006 16.15 4.09 34.16
CA SER A 1006 15.15 4.82 34.95
C SER A 1006 13.93 5.34 34.16
N ASN A 1007 13.89 5.10 32.85
CA ASN A 1007 12.82 5.49 31.93
C ASN A 1007 12.18 4.26 31.25
N GLY A 1008 12.41 3.06 31.78
CA GLY A 1008 11.82 1.81 31.28
C GLY A 1008 12.48 1.20 30.05
N LYS A 1009 13.69 1.62 29.67
CA LYS A 1009 14.40 1.04 28.51
C LYS A 1009 15.23 -0.16 28.88
N ILE A 1010 14.88 -1.30 28.31
CA ILE A 1010 15.59 -2.57 28.45
C ILE A 1010 16.90 -2.50 27.65
N LYS A 1011 18.04 -2.82 28.26
CA LYS A 1011 19.36 -2.84 27.63
C LYS A 1011 20.03 -4.21 27.77
N ALA A 1012 20.52 -4.76 26.67
CA ALA A 1012 21.39 -5.94 26.68
C ALA A 1012 22.79 -5.60 27.25
N ASN A 1013 23.20 -6.31 28.30
CA ASN A 1013 24.48 -6.15 29.01
C ASN A 1013 25.42 -7.36 28.86
N ASN A 1014 24.89 -8.58 28.70
CA ASN A 1014 25.66 -9.80 28.44
C ASN A 1014 24.80 -10.90 27.78
N THR A 1015 25.43 -11.92 27.20
CA THR A 1015 24.73 -13.09 26.63
C THR A 1015 23.93 -13.88 27.65
N GLY A 1016 22.75 -14.35 27.26
CA GLY A 1016 21.89 -15.22 28.07
C GLY A 1016 20.41 -14.89 27.90
N SER A 1017 19.56 -15.40 28.79
CA SER A 1017 18.16 -14.98 28.88
C SER A 1017 17.85 -14.51 30.30
N THR A 1018 17.04 -13.46 30.41
CA THR A 1018 16.50 -12.92 31.67
C THR A 1018 15.05 -12.50 31.42
N ILE A 1019 14.20 -12.58 32.45
CA ILE A 1019 12.83 -12.04 32.38
C ILE A 1019 12.84 -10.63 32.98
N ILE A 1020 12.06 -9.74 32.35
CA ILE A 1020 11.88 -8.37 32.79
C ILE A 1020 10.41 -8.11 33.11
N TYR A 1021 10.21 -7.59 34.31
CA TYR A 1021 8.92 -7.20 34.86
C TYR A 1021 8.66 -5.73 34.55
N ALA A 1022 7.44 -5.43 34.13
CA ALA A 1022 6.95 -4.08 33.91
C ALA A 1022 5.58 -3.91 34.61
N MET A 1023 5.50 -3.02 35.60
CA MET A 1023 4.22 -2.64 36.21
C MET A 1023 3.70 -1.36 35.57
N ASP A 1024 2.58 -1.46 34.86
CA ASP A 1024 1.82 -0.32 34.34
C ASP A 1024 1.00 0.30 35.48
N GLU A 1025 1.46 1.42 36.04
CA GLU A 1025 0.91 2.04 37.26
C GLU A 1025 -0.54 2.54 37.09
N VAL A 1026 -1.00 2.68 35.83
CA VAL A 1026 -2.38 3.11 35.50
C VAL A 1026 -3.39 1.97 35.62
N ASP A 1027 -2.96 0.74 35.35
CA ASP A 1027 -3.81 -0.46 35.23
C ASP A 1027 -3.52 -1.53 36.30
N ALA A 1028 -2.42 -1.38 37.06
CA ALA A 1028 -1.88 -2.36 38.03
C ALA A 1028 -1.64 -3.78 37.46
N ASN A 1029 -1.57 -3.91 36.12
CA ASN A 1029 -1.37 -5.18 35.43
C ASN A 1029 0.12 -5.41 35.14
N LEU A 1030 0.72 -6.38 35.85
CA LEU A 1030 2.08 -6.83 35.60
C LEU A 1030 2.21 -7.44 34.20
N ARG A 1031 3.07 -6.87 33.36
CA ARG A 1031 3.46 -7.43 32.06
C ARG A 1031 4.87 -8.02 32.18
N MET A 1032 5.04 -9.24 31.68
CA MET A 1032 6.32 -9.98 31.73
C MET A 1032 6.86 -10.16 30.32
N TYR A 1033 8.09 -9.68 30.10
CA TYR A 1033 8.80 -9.79 28.83
C TYR A 1033 9.98 -10.73 29.01
N LYS A 1034 10.06 -11.78 28.19
CA LYS A 1034 11.25 -12.64 28.17
C LYS A 1034 12.28 -12.03 27.23
N VAL A 1035 13.46 -11.72 27.74
CA VAL A 1035 14.57 -11.19 26.96
C VAL A 1035 15.55 -12.32 26.64
N GLU A 1036 15.92 -12.46 25.37
CA GLU A 1036 17.00 -13.35 24.93
C GLU A 1036 18.09 -12.51 24.26
N VAL A 1037 19.30 -12.57 24.81
CA VAL A 1037 20.47 -11.82 24.35
C VAL A 1037 21.45 -12.78 23.70
N ASP A 1038 21.48 -12.79 22.38
CA ASP A 1038 22.41 -13.60 21.59
C ASP A 1038 23.69 -12.83 21.23
N TYR A 1039 24.81 -13.56 21.14
CA TYR A 1039 26.04 -13.08 20.50
C TYR A 1039 26.23 -13.83 19.18
N ASN A 1040 25.90 -13.18 18.06
CA ASN A 1040 26.31 -13.66 16.74
C ASN A 1040 27.44 -12.78 16.19
N PHE A 1041 28.67 -13.29 16.25
CA PHE A 1041 29.85 -12.67 15.65
C PHE A 1041 29.95 -12.93 14.13
N PHE A 1042 29.11 -13.83 13.59
CA PHE A 1042 29.03 -14.16 12.17
C PHE A 1042 27.59 -14.31 11.70
N GLN A 1043 27.32 -13.88 10.47
CA GLN A 1043 26.01 -13.82 9.79
C GLN A 1043 25.04 -12.77 10.36
N TRP A 1044 24.58 -11.76 9.60
CA TRP A 1044 24.96 -11.39 8.22
C TRP A 1044 24.79 -9.87 8.01
N LEU A 1045 25.83 -9.19 7.51
CA LEU A 1045 25.75 -7.77 7.14
C LEU A 1045 25.21 -7.60 5.71
N ILE A 1046 23.98 -8.05 5.50
CA ILE A 1046 23.10 -7.72 4.36
C ILE A 1046 21.73 -7.48 4.99
N LEU A 1047 21.07 -6.34 4.84
CA LEU A 1047 21.23 -5.24 3.87
C LEU A 1047 20.85 -3.90 4.55
N ILE A 1048 20.84 -2.79 3.80
CA ILE A 1048 20.29 -1.46 4.19
C ILE A 1048 21.11 -0.77 5.30
N PHE A 1049 22.05 0.10 4.93
CA PHE A 1049 21.82 1.53 4.67
C PHE A 1049 21.66 2.43 5.91
N LEU A 1050 22.83 2.91 6.38
CA LEU A 1050 23.24 4.22 7.00
C LEU A 1050 24.21 3.88 8.18
N PHE A 1051 25.48 4.29 8.24
CA PHE A 1051 26.06 5.65 8.13
C PHE A 1051 27.38 5.70 7.33
N GLY A 1052 27.58 6.77 6.56
CA GLY A 1052 28.83 7.01 5.84
C GLY A 1052 29.09 8.50 5.59
N TRP A 1053 30.33 8.93 5.88
CA TRP A 1053 30.86 10.30 5.76
C TRP A 1053 30.29 11.30 6.79
N ILE A 1054 31.04 12.17 7.49
CA ILE A 1054 32.50 12.36 7.60
C ILE A 1054 33.22 12.44 6.24
N TRP A 1055 32.85 13.44 5.44
CA TRP A 1055 33.77 14.54 5.10
C TRP A 1055 33.03 15.65 4.34
N TYR A 1056 33.25 16.90 4.81
CA TYR A 1056 32.74 18.18 4.28
C TYR A 1056 31.24 18.46 4.48
#